data_AF-A0A8H3LSY5-F1
#
_entry.id   AF-A0A8H3LSY5-F1
#
_cell.length_a   1.000
_cell.length_b   1.000
_cell.length_c   1.000
_cell.angle_alpha   90.00
_cell.angle_beta   90.00
_cell.angle_gamma   90.00
#
_symmetry.space_group_name_H-M   'P 1'
#
loop_
_entity.id
_entity.type
_entity.pdbx_description
1 polymer ?
#
loop_
_entity_poly.entity_id
_entity_poly.type
_entity_poly.pdbx_seq_one_letter_code
_entity_poly.pdbx_strand_id
1 'polypeptide(L)'
;MFKKNIPSIIIKCKYIFVSYIVFKTSDYDLNLKEREATYDHYNHILCEKCNLEIDKQYYYCTFCYSKINNSKQKNRIKNGLDFGIFKSSDYDLNLKERKTKYGDYVYILCEKCDQKIDKHYYCCLVCYNKITDINKRNHMKYGLNFEIFKTSDYDLNLEKRKAKYKDFKTISCEECSQEIDKHYYYCLSCYNKITDINKRNHMKYGLNFGSFKTSDYDLNLEKRKAKYKDFKIILCEKCNREIDKQLCYCKYCFIKELNYDKKVQMKCVLKTGILKTSDYDLSINEKQTKFENCDSIICEKCNCEIINLHYYRCDKCYFKADDYERQRMTYGICKYCSEINSKCSCLPSLNQLIKEFEKFNEIYESKVNGNSIFKQPITIISDYDLNEDDRREKCKDYYDILCEKCNEMFSYSYCHVCGDEKKQKLKELQVVLQNFEKFYNELYDKETNNLKNSNELRLIIQSNKYIYPKVNRFEGIHLQIKKVITEYIMPIKSELIAIKQSPEVCFHTIRSYCDCYYMETDISEKKRMEFGKCKECLNIHEDLNGCLSCNPQRFQRDFNKWTSGNEIIDRLIQENQLLVRRYGLLEWIPYDRFTNINYIAEGGFAKVYSATWIDGQIKKWSQLSNNWRRNGSTVVALKVLNSSENISEDFLNEALSGYMCVIKCFGITQDPITYDYALVLQYMENGDLRKYLKRTINTLTWKRRMSNIYDICLAIDNIHKHRLMHKDLHPGNIFIDSTFAYIGDFGFCMPANENIKNSTKKNIYGVLPYMAPEILRGKPHTLASDIYSLGVIINEIITVIPPFNNQPHDLYLALDICRGLRPNIRSETPDSLKELIKKCWDAKPENRPTSKEILCKLSDNLSEYKNIPIIRLSYNLNESNEIQLHPLASYTSRLLNFQNLPEPINCPNQQEFTSSRYMKIQTGQVNILRSNECSDCIIVNTD
;
A
#
# COMPACT_ATOMS: atom_id res chain seq x y z
N MET A 1 -71.07 -23.05 0.00
CA MET A 1 -70.77 -22.66 1.40
C MET A 1 -69.46 -23.35 1.76
N PHE A 2 -68.43 -22.76 2.37
CA PHE A 2 -68.26 -21.45 3.03
C PHE A 2 -67.21 -20.57 2.34
N LYS A 3 -67.39 -19.24 2.39
CA LYS A 3 -66.31 -18.24 2.18
C LYS A 3 -65.75 -17.83 3.55
N LYS A 4 -64.44 -17.63 3.67
CA LYS A 4 -63.75 -16.73 4.63
C LYS A 4 -62.30 -16.59 4.15
N ASN A 5 -61.95 -15.49 3.48
CA ASN A 5 -61.50 -14.21 4.06
C ASN A 5 -59.97 -14.18 4.23
N ILE A 6 -59.29 -13.81 3.15
CA ILE A 6 -57.93 -13.23 3.18
C ILE A 6 -58.05 -11.83 3.80
N PRO A 7 -57.35 -11.50 4.90
CA PRO A 7 -57.23 -10.13 5.35
C PRO A 7 -56.18 -9.40 4.49
N SER A 8 -56.67 -8.55 3.60
CA SER A 8 -55.87 -7.52 2.95
C SER A 8 -55.08 -6.71 3.99
N ILE A 9 -53.75 -6.71 3.91
CA ILE A 9 -52.90 -5.79 4.69
C ILE A 9 -53.07 -4.39 4.09
N ILE A 10 -54.08 -3.69 4.58
CA ILE A 10 -54.31 -2.27 4.29
C ILE A 10 -53.24 -1.47 5.03
N ILE A 11 -52.45 -0.70 4.26
CA ILE A 11 -51.56 0.32 4.77
C ILE A 11 -52.38 1.32 5.60
N LYS A 12 -52.31 1.22 6.93
CA LYS A 12 -52.86 2.23 7.84
C LYS A 12 -51.94 3.45 7.85
N CYS A 13 -52.11 4.33 6.86
CA CYS A 13 -51.74 5.73 7.00
C CYS A 13 -52.53 6.34 8.18
N LYS A 14 -51.96 6.31 9.37
CA LYS A 14 -52.38 7.22 10.45
C LYS A 14 -51.92 8.61 10.06
N TYR A 15 -52.87 9.55 10.02
CA TYR A 15 -52.63 10.98 9.83
C TYR A 15 -51.48 11.45 10.72
N ILE A 16 -50.39 11.89 10.10
CA ILE A 16 -49.37 12.69 10.75
C ILE A 16 -49.98 14.08 10.92
N PHE A 17 -50.18 14.54 12.15
CA PHE A 17 -50.30 15.98 12.39
C PHE A 17 -48.96 16.61 12.02
N VAL A 18 -48.94 17.32 10.90
CA VAL A 18 -47.74 17.91 10.35
C VAL A 18 -47.40 19.15 11.19
N SER A 19 -46.47 19.00 12.14
CA SER A 19 -46.00 20.10 12.97
C SER A 19 -45.07 21.01 12.16
N TYR A 20 -45.61 22.17 11.77
CA TYR A 20 -44.85 23.28 11.17
C TYR A 20 -44.40 24.24 12.27
N ILE A 21 -43.13 24.67 12.21
CA ILE A 21 -42.56 25.70 13.08
C ILE A 21 -41.85 26.76 12.24
N VAL A 22 -41.81 28.01 12.70
CA VAL A 22 -41.11 29.10 12.01
C VAL A 22 -39.75 29.34 12.66
N PHE A 23 -38.70 29.27 11.86
CA PHE A 23 -37.34 29.67 12.21
C PHE A 23 -37.20 31.18 12.08
N LYS A 24 -36.93 31.88 13.18
CA LYS A 24 -36.87 33.33 13.23
C LYS A 24 -35.48 33.83 12.87
N THR A 25 -35.41 35.10 12.45
CA THR A 25 -34.14 35.76 12.11
C THR A 25 -33.21 35.90 13.33
N SER A 26 -33.76 35.96 14.55
CA SER A 26 -33.00 35.94 15.81
C SER A 26 -32.17 34.66 15.98
N ASP A 27 -32.65 33.55 15.43
CA ASP A 27 -32.13 32.23 15.76
C ASP A 27 -30.85 31.91 14.98
N TYR A 28 -30.44 32.81 14.08
CA TYR A 28 -29.11 32.82 13.49
C TYR A 28 -27.98 33.17 14.48
N ASP A 29 -28.30 33.66 15.67
CA ASP A 29 -27.31 33.92 16.72
C ASP A 29 -27.04 32.69 17.59
N LEU A 30 -28.01 31.76 17.65
CA LEU A 30 -27.84 30.43 18.23
C LEU A 30 -26.78 29.65 17.44
N ASN A 31 -26.00 28.84 18.15
CA ASN A 31 -25.09 27.87 17.56
C ASN A 31 -25.86 26.63 17.03
N LEU A 32 -25.18 25.76 16.28
CA LEU A 32 -25.84 24.62 15.62
C LEU A 32 -26.55 23.68 16.61
N LYS A 33 -25.95 23.39 17.78
CA LYS A 33 -26.55 22.50 18.79
C LYS A 33 -27.79 23.09 19.43
N GLU A 34 -27.80 24.41 19.65
CA GLU A 34 -28.96 25.12 20.18
C GLU A 34 -30.13 25.10 19.19
N ARG A 35 -29.84 25.21 17.89
CA ARG A 35 -30.87 25.08 16.84
C ARG A 35 -31.36 23.65 16.67
N GLU A 36 -30.47 22.66 16.72
CA GLU A 36 -30.82 21.24 16.75
C GLU A 36 -31.78 20.96 17.92
N ALA A 37 -31.41 21.34 19.15
CA ALA A 37 -32.25 21.18 20.33
C ALA A 37 -33.60 21.91 20.25
N THR A 38 -33.65 23.07 19.56
CA THR A 38 -34.89 23.86 19.41
C THR A 38 -35.82 23.30 18.33
N TYR A 39 -35.27 22.75 17.23
CA TYR A 39 -36.03 22.52 15.99
C TYR A 39 -36.13 21.06 15.52
N ASP A 40 -35.28 20.14 15.99
CA ASP A 40 -35.22 18.78 15.46
C ASP A 40 -36.54 18.00 15.62
N HIS A 41 -37.31 18.32 16.66
CA HIS A 41 -38.56 17.65 17.04
C HIS A 41 -39.78 18.04 16.16
N TYR A 42 -39.65 19.04 15.29
CA TYR A 42 -40.72 19.48 14.37
C TYR A 42 -40.58 18.82 13.01
N ASN A 43 -41.68 18.48 12.34
CA ASN A 43 -41.60 17.79 11.05
C ASN A 43 -41.08 18.69 9.93
N HIS A 44 -41.53 19.96 9.88
CA HIS A 44 -41.10 20.94 8.90
C HIS A 44 -40.77 22.27 9.57
N ILE A 45 -39.69 22.90 9.12
CA ILE A 45 -39.19 24.18 9.65
C ILE A 45 -39.26 25.20 8.52
N LEU A 46 -40.04 26.26 8.64
CA LEU A 46 -40.18 27.29 7.61
C LEU A 46 -39.34 28.52 7.96
N CYS A 47 -38.61 29.07 6.99
CA CYS A 47 -37.82 30.29 7.20
C CYS A 47 -38.71 31.54 7.18
N GLU A 48 -38.76 32.28 8.30
CA GLU A 48 -39.48 33.55 8.46
C GLU A 48 -39.31 34.53 7.28
N LYS A 49 -38.11 34.57 6.67
CA LYS A 49 -37.76 35.55 5.62
C LYS A 49 -38.19 35.18 4.21
N CYS A 50 -38.53 33.92 3.93
CA CYS A 50 -38.81 33.49 2.55
C CYS A 50 -39.86 32.38 2.42
N ASN A 51 -40.44 31.90 3.53
CA ASN A 51 -41.38 30.77 3.59
C ASN A 51 -40.91 29.46 2.94
N LEU A 52 -39.63 29.37 2.55
CA LEU A 52 -39.03 28.11 2.11
C LEU A 52 -38.67 27.26 3.33
N GLU A 53 -38.78 25.95 3.15
CA GLU A 53 -38.40 24.96 4.14
C GLU A 53 -36.88 24.98 4.41
N ILE A 54 -36.52 24.89 5.68
CA ILE A 54 -35.15 24.78 6.15
C ILE A 54 -34.79 23.30 6.22
N ASP A 55 -33.77 22.95 5.44
CA ASP A 55 -33.14 21.65 5.47
C ASP A 55 -32.55 21.36 6.86
N LYS A 56 -33.03 20.27 7.49
CA LYS A 56 -32.55 19.75 8.78
C LYS A 56 -31.09 19.29 8.75
N GLN A 57 -30.47 19.13 7.58
CA GLN A 57 -29.03 18.91 7.49
C GLN A 57 -28.23 20.16 7.93
N TYR A 58 -28.82 21.36 7.86
CA TYR A 58 -28.10 22.61 8.00
C TYR A 58 -28.61 23.54 9.12
N TYR A 59 -29.90 23.46 9.50
CA TYR A 59 -30.52 24.38 10.47
C TYR A 59 -30.26 25.88 10.17
N TYR A 60 -30.25 26.22 8.89
CA TYR A 60 -30.33 27.58 8.35
C TYR A 60 -30.95 27.55 6.96
N CYS A 61 -31.60 28.64 6.54
CA CYS A 61 -32.15 28.71 5.19
C CYS A 61 -31.04 28.83 4.14
N THR A 62 -30.89 27.80 3.31
CA THR A 62 -29.91 27.73 2.22
C THR A 62 -30.13 28.81 1.15
N PHE A 63 -31.39 29.17 0.88
CA PHE A 63 -31.76 30.26 -0.03
C PHE A 63 -31.44 31.66 0.51
N CYS A 64 -31.64 31.91 1.81
CA CYS A 64 -31.17 33.14 2.43
C CYS A 64 -29.63 33.19 2.50
N TYR A 65 -28.99 32.05 2.77
CA TYR A 65 -27.53 31.92 2.79
C TYR A 65 -26.89 32.21 1.43
N SER A 66 -27.45 31.71 0.32
CA SER A 66 -26.89 31.92 -1.02
C SER A 66 -26.88 33.39 -1.43
N LYS A 67 -27.88 34.19 -1.01
CA LYS A 67 -28.02 35.63 -1.28
C LYS A 67 -27.07 36.55 -0.50
N ILE A 68 -26.25 36.04 0.43
CA ILE A 68 -25.39 36.86 1.28
C ILE A 68 -23.95 36.89 0.75
N ASN A 69 -23.45 38.09 0.41
CA ASN A 69 -22.08 38.27 -0.07
C ASN A 69 -21.06 38.55 1.06
N ASN A 70 -21.52 38.88 2.27
CA ASN A 70 -20.65 39.15 3.41
C ASN A 70 -20.18 37.86 4.10
N SER A 71 -18.85 37.64 4.11
CA SER A 71 -18.14 36.50 4.73
C SER A 71 -18.52 36.29 6.20
N LYS A 72 -18.49 37.36 7.01
CA LYS A 72 -18.78 37.33 8.45
C LYS A 72 -20.25 37.01 8.71
N GLN A 73 -21.16 37.53 7.89
CA GLN A 73 -22.59 37.25 7.99
C GLN A 73 -22.93 35.80 7.58
N LYS A 74 -22.28 35.25 6.53
CA LYS A 74 -22.37 33.82 6.17
C LYS A 74 -21.86 32.92 7.30
N ASN A 75 -20.76 33.30 7.96
CA ASN A 75 -20.20 32.51 9.06
C ASN A 75 -21.06 32.58 10.34
N ARG A 76 -21.67 33.73 10.67
CA ARG A 76 -22.67 33.84 11.76
C ARG A 76 -23.88 32.94 11.51
N ILE A 77 -24.43 32.97 10.30
CA ILE A 77 -25.55 32.08 9.93
C ILE A 77 -25.17 30.59 10.05
N LYS A 78 -23.94 30.22 9.69
CA LYS A 78 -23.49 28.83 9.73
C LYS A 78 -23.12 28.31 11.13
N ASN A 79 -22.55 29.17 12.00
CA ASN A 79 -21.89 28.72 13.23
C ASN A 79 -22.36 29.45 14.52
N GLY A 80 -23.25 30.45 14.42
CA GLY A 80 -23.61 31.32 15.55
C GLY A 80 -22.48 32.28 15.93
N LEU A 81 -22.36 32.61 17.23
CA LEU A 81 -21.34 33.50 17.78
C LEU A 81 -19.99 32.82 18.13
N ASP A 82 -19.88 31.50 18.00
CA ASP A 82 -18.71 30.72 18.44
C ASP A 82 -17.56 30.69 17.40
N PHE A 83 -16.91 31.85 17.22
CA PHE A 83 -15.67 31.96 16.44
C PHE A 83 -14.72 33.05 16.93
N GLY A 84 -13.42 32.76 16.90
CA GLY A 84 -12.37 33.71 17.24
C GLY A 84 -11.90 34.53 16.03
N ILE A 85 -11.40 35.75 16.26
CA ILE A 85 -10.73 36.58 15.25
C ILE A 85 -9.25 36.68 15.61
N PHE A 86 -8.39 36.08 14.80
CA PHE A 86 -6.93 36.13 14.95
C PHE A 86 -6.40 37.46 14.42
N LYS A 87 -5.76 38.23 15.31
CA LYS A 87 -5.26 39.56 15.03
C LYS A 87 -3.83 39.52 14.50
N SER A 88 -3.42 40.52 13.73
CA SER A 88 -2.04 40.59 13.21
C SER A 88 -1.00 40.73 14.33
N SER A 89 -1.35 41.38 15.44
CA SER A 89 -0.52 41.45 16.65
C SER A 89 -0.28 40.08 17.30
N ASP A 90 -1.13 39.09 17.03
CA ASP A 90 -0.95 37.75 17.61
C ASP A 90 0.19 36.97 16.95
N TYR A 91 0.77 37.48 15.86
CA TYR A 91 2.01 36.92 15.31
C TYR A 91 3.23 37.18 16.20
N ASP A 92 3.19 38.19 17.07
CA ASP A 92 4.27 38.48 18.04
C ASP A 92 4.32 37.42 19.16
N LEU A 93 3.17 36.80 19.46
CA LEU A 93 3.04 35.66 20.38
C LEU A 93 3.71 34.41 19.79
N ASN A 94 4.31 33.59 20.65
CA ASN A 94 4.82 32.28 20.25
C ASN A 94 3.70 31.23 20.17
N LEU A 95 3.99 30.07 19.54
CA LEU A 95 3.00 29.03 19.29
C LEU A 95 2.30 28.49 20.57
N LYS A 96 2.95 28.53 21.74
CA LYS A 96 2.34 28.10 23.00
C LYS A 96 1.30 29.11 23.49
N GLU A 97 1.64 30.40 23.43
CA GLU A 97 0.71 31.49 23.79
C GLU A 97 -0.50 31.55 22.87
N ARG A 98 -0.31 31.39 21.55
CA ARG A 98 -1.43 31.34 20.59
C ARG A 98 -2.36 30.15 20.85
N LYS A 99 -1.81 28.99 21.24
CA LYS A 99 -2.59 27.81 21.65
C LYS A 99 -3.44 28.09 22.88
N THR A 100 -2.90 28.75 23.90
CA THR A 100 -3.67 29.17 25.08
C THR A 100 -4.75 30.19 24.71
N LYS A 101 -4.42 31.21 23.91
CA LYS A 101 -5.34 32.31 23.57
C LYS A 101 -6.52 31.90 22.69
N TYR A 102 -6.33 30.90 21.83
CA TYR A 102 -7.33 30.48 20.84
C TYR A 102 -7.71 28.99 20.94
N GLY A 103 -7.44 28.34 22.08
CA GLY A 103 -7.69 26.91 22.28
C GLY A 103 -9.18 26.54 22.19
N ASP A 104 -10.02 27.34 22.84
CA ASP A 104 -11.43 27.00 23.07
C ASP A 104 -12.34 27.32 21.88
N TYR A 105 -11.92 28.19 20.95
CA TYR A 105 -12.73 28.56 19.78
C TYR A 105 -12.78 27.43 18.75
N VAL A 106 -13.98 27.00 18.34
CA VAL A 106 -14.16 25.94 17.34
C VAL A 106 -13.56 26.35 15.98
N TYR A 107 -13.84 27.59 15.54
CA TYR A 107 -13.25 28.22 14.35
C TYR A 107 -12.53 29.52 14.70
N ILE A 108 -11.46 29.81 13.96
CA ILE A 108 -10.69 31.05 14.09
C ILE A 108 -10.49 31.62 12.68
N LEU A 109 -10.81 32.90 12.48
CA LEU A 109 -10.68 33.61 11.20
C LEU A 109 -9.56 34.64 11.25
N CYS A 110 -8.79 34.78 10.16
CA CYS A 110 -7.78 35.82 10.04
C CYS A 110 -8.43 37.19 9.79
N GLU A 111 -8.15 38.19 10.62
CA GLU A 111 -8.72 39.54 10.47
C GLU A 111 -8.47 40.19 9.10
N LYS A 112 -7.38 39.80 8.42
CA LYS A 112 -6.88 40.42 7.18
C LYS A 112 -7.51 39.87 5.90
N CYS A 113 -8.07 38.67 5.92
CA CYS A 113 -8.57 38.01 4.70
C CYS A 113 -9.78 37.10 4.92
N ASP A 114 -10.35 37.08 6.12
CA ASP A 114 -11.47 36.23 6.56
C ASP A 114 -11.27 34.72 6.32
N GLN A 115 -10.05 34.27 6.03
CA GLN A 115 -9.72 32.85 5.84
C GLN A 115 -9.51 32.16 7.18
N LYS A 116 -9.85 30.86 7.24
CA LYS A 116 -9.64 30.02 8.42
C LYS A 116 -8.14 29.96 8.78
N ILE A 117 -7.85 30.17 10.06
CA ILE A 117 -6.50 29.96 10.62
C ILE A 117 -6.22 28.46 10.69
N ASP A 118 -5.01 28.08 10.30
CA ASP A 118 -4.51 26.72 10.51
C ASP A 118 -4.26 26.50 12.01
N LYS A 119 -4.93 25.50 12.60
CA LYS A 119 -4.83 25.16 14.03
C LYS A 119 -3.57 24.37 14.39
N HIS A 120 -2.77 23.89 13.43
CA HIS A 120 -1.50 23.23 13.73
C HIS A 120 -0.42 24.30 14.02
N TYR A 121 -0.34 25.34 13.19
CA TYR A 121 0.64 26.43 13.28
C TYR A 121 0.09 27.71 13.94
N TYR A 122 -1.21 27.80 14.22
CA TYR A 122 -1.90 29.04 14.64
C TYR A 122 -1.47 30.23 13.78
N CYS A 123 -1.64 30.06 12.47
CA CYS A 123 -1.19 30.98 11.42
C CYS A 123 -2.16 30.97 10.22
N CYS A 124 -2.31 32.10 9.54
CA CYS A 124 -3.07 32.14 8.28
C CYS A 124 -2.18 31.71 7.11
N LEU A 125 -2.39 30.49 6.58
CA LEU A 125 -1.63 29.97 5.44
C LEU A 125 -1.74 30.86 4.19
N VAL A 126 -2.89 31.50 3.96
CA VAL A 126 -3.11 32.40 2.81
C VAL A 126 -2.29 33.70 2.94
N CYS A 127 -2.16 34.26 4.15
CA CYS A 127 -1.25 35.39 4.38
C CYS A 127 0.22 34.95 4.34
N TYR A 128 0.54 33.80 4.93
CA TYR A 128 1.89 33.24 5.00
C TYR A 128 2.48 32.99 3.61
N ASN A 129 1.69 32.38 2.71
CA ASN A 129 2.11 32.09 1.33
C ASN A 129 2.28 33.36 0.48
N LYS A 130 1.59 34.46 0.81
CA LYS A 130 1.71 35.76 0.11
C LYS A 130 2.94 36.57 0.53
N ILE A 131 3.58 36.24 1.66
CA ILE A 131 4.75 36.97 2.16
C ILE A 131 6.02 36.38 1.55
N THR A 132 6.76 37.20 0.81
CA THR A 132 8.06 36.87 0.19
C THR A 132 9.24 37.07 1.14
N ASP A 133 9.12 37.99 2.09
CA ASP A 133 10.11 38.30 3.12
C ASP A 133 10.28 37.13 4.11
N ILE A 134 11.46 36.52 4.11
CA ILE A 134 11.79 35.34 4.93
C ILE A 134 11.72 35.66 6.43
N ASN A 135 12.10 36.86 6.86
CA ASN A 135 12.04 37.26 8.28
C ASN A 135 10.59 37.37 8.74
N LYS A 136 9.73 38.04 7.96
CA LYS A 136 8.29 38.14 8.26
C LYS A 136 7.61 36.76 8.21
N ARG A 137 7.97 35.92 7.23
CA ARG A 137 7.44 34.56 7.10
C ARG A 137 7.83 33.67 8.31
N ASN A 138 9.09 33.72 8.74
CA ASN A 138 9.55 32.96 9.91
C ASN A 138 8.98 33.51 11.22
N HIS A 139 8.87 34.83 11.37
CA HIS A 139 8.20 35.47 12.50
C HIS A 139 6.75 34.97 12.67
N MET A 140 5.97 34.90 11.58
CA MET A 140 4.61 34.33 11.62
C MET A 140 4.57 32.89 12.12
N LYS A 141 5.62 32.09 11.91
CA LYS A 141 5.67 30.66 12.27
C LYS A 141 6.25 30.40 13.67
N TYR A 142 7.25 31.18 14.09
CA TYR A 142 8.04 30.91 15.30
C TYR A 142 7.97 32.02 16.38
N GLY A 143 7.38 33.18 16.07
CA GLY A 143 7.39 34.36 16.94
C GLY A 143 8.75 35.08 16.92
N LEU A 144 9.07 35.80 18.00
CA LEU A 144 10.28 36.65 18.09
C LEU A 144 11.60 35.91 18.39
N ASN A 145 11.59 34.64 18.81
CA ASN A 145 12.79 33.91 19.24
C ASN A 145 13.22 32.82 18.22
N PHE A 146 13.77 33.27 17.10
CA PHE A 146 14.45 32.45 16.11
C PHE A 146 15.66 33.20 15.52
N GLU A 147 16.57 32.47 14.87
CA GLU A 147 17.69 33.06 14.12
C GLU A 147 17.88 32.35 12.77
N ILE A 148 18.51 33.03 11.80
CA ILE A 148 18.84 32.48 10.48
C ILE A 148 20.25 31.89 10.45
N PHE A 149 20.32 30.64 10.01
CA PHE A 149 21.56 29.97 9.61
C PHE A 149 21.95 30.42 8.20
N LYS A 150 23.03 31.20 8.11
CA LYS A 150 23.51 31.75 6.84
C LYS A 150 24.35 30.72 6.10
N THR A 151 24.33 30.78 4.77
CA THR A 151 25.15 29.90 3.91
C THR A 151 26.65 30.04 4.15
N SER A 152 27.12 31.25 4.46
CA SER A 152 28.53 31.51 4.83
C SER A 152 28.96 30.83 6.12
N ASP A 153 28.03 30.42 7.00
CA ASP A 153 28.38 29.68 8.22
C ASP A 153 28.76 28.21 7.94
N TYR A 154 28.67 27.73 6.70
CA TYR A 154 29.29 26.46 6.31
C TYR A 154 30.82 26.50 6.33
N ASP A 155 31.44 27.67 6.14
CA ASP A 155 32.90 27.83 6.26
C ASP A 155 33.39 27.55 7.70
N LEU A 156 32.50 27.76 8.68
CA LEU A 156 32.76 27.45 10.08
C LEU A 156 32.74 25.94 10.33
N ASN A 157 33.74 25.47 11.10
CA ASN A 157 33.71 24.11 11.64
C ASN A 157 32.53 23.92 12.63
N LEU A 158 32.20 22.66 12.92
CA LEU A 158 31.04 22.28 13.73
C LEU A 158 31.03 22.94 15.12
N GLU A 159 32.18 23.04 15.79
CA GLU A 159 32.28 23.63 17.13
C GLU A 159 32.05 25.15 17.12
N LYS A 160 32.53 25.86 16.09
CA LYS A 160 32.20 27.29 15.89
C LYS A 160 30.70 27.51 15.63
N ARG A 161 30.05 26.63 14.86
CA ARG A 161 28.59 26.70 14.62
C ARG A 161 27.77 26.43 15.88
N LYS A 162 28.15 25.43 16.67
CA LYS A 162 27.56 25.16 17.99
C LYS A 162 27.59 26.40 18.88
N ALA A 163 28.78 27.02 19.01
CA ALA A 163 28.96 28.21 19.83
C ALA A 163 28.13 29.41 19.34
N LYS A 164 28.04 29.63 18.02
CA LYS A 164 27.30 30.76 17.42
C LYS A 164 25.78 30.67 17.65
N TYR A 165 25.21 29.47 17.61
CA TYR A 165 23.75 29.26 17.59
C TYR A 165 23.16 28.67 18.88
N LYS A 166 23.94 28.57 19.96
CA LYS A 166 23.54 27.89 21.22
C LYS A 166 22.32 28.53 21.90
N ASP A 167 22.19 29.86 21.88
CA ASP A 167 21.23 30.61 22.70
C ASP A 167 19.84 30.76 22.05
N PHE A 168 19.73 30.48 20.74
CA PHE A 168 18.47 30.62 20.00
C PHE A 168 17.60 29.38 20.16
N LYS A 169 16.29 29.56 20.39
CA LYS A 169 15.37 28.43 20.54
C LYS A 169 15.22 27.62 19.26
N THR A 170 15.06 28.32 18.14
CA THR A 170 14.83 27.77 16.78
C THR A 170 15.83 28.38 15.81
N ILE A 171 16.34 27.59 14.86
CA ILE A 171 17.30 28.04 13.85
C ILE A 171 16.73 27.70 12.46
N SER A 172 16.61 28.66 11.55
CA SER A 172 16.08 28.44 10.19
C SER A 172 17.18 28.55 9.13
N CYS A 173 17.22 27.63 8.17
CA CYS A 173 18.08 27.73 7.00
C CYS A 173 17.69 28.92 6.10
N GLU A 174 18.65 29.75 5.73
CA GLU A 174 18.53 30.85 4.76
C GLU A 174 17.93 30.37 3.41
N GLU A 175 18.52 29.34 2.82
CA GLU A 175 18.19 28.84 1.47
C GLU A 175 16.79 28.22 1.32
N CYS A 176 16.28 27.54 2.35
CA CYS A 176 15.08 26.70 2.21
C CYS A 176 14.02 26.90 3.31
N SER A 177 14.27 27.83 4.25
CA SER A 177 13.39 28.13 5.38
C SER A 177 12.99 26.92 6.25
N GLN A 178 13.76 25.82 6.18
CA GLN A 178 13.60 24.64 7.04
C GLN A 178 14.39 24.81 8.34
N GLU A 179 13.92 24.17 9.40
CA GLU A 179 14.60 24.17 10.69
C GLU A 179 15.93 23.41 10.62
N ILE A 180 16.98 23.95 11.24
CA ILE A 180 18.29 23.30 11.38
C ILE A 180 18.26 22.41 12.61
N ASP A 181 18.53 21.12 12.40
CA ASP A 181 18.69 20.15 13.47
C ASP A 181 19.94 20.47 14.33
N LYS A 182 19.72 20.69 15.63
CA LYS A 182 20.74 21.01 16.64
C LYS A 182 21.68 19.83 16.97
N HIS A 183 21.44 18.62 16.46
CA HIS A 183 22.42 17.55 16.50
C HIS A 183 23.53 17.76 15.45
N TYR A 184 23.17 18.29 14.28
CA TYR A 184 24.05 18.35 13.10
C TYR A 184 24.62 19.75 12.80
N TYR A 185 23.89 20.82 13.14
CA TYR A 185 24.23 22.22 12.80
C TYR A 185 24.51 22.45 11.29
N TYR A 186 23.82 21.73 10.42
CA TYR A 186 23.71 22.01 8.98
C TYR A 186 22.31 21.66 8.47
N CYS A 187 21.91 22.24 7.34
CA CYS A 187 20.59 21.94 6.77
C CYS A 187 20.60 20.57 6.09
N LEU A 188 19.91 19.58 6.66
CA LEU A 188 19.80 18.23 6.10
C LEU A 188 19.07 18.23 4.74
N SER A 189 18.08 19.10 4.56
CA SER A 189 17.34 19.25 3.29
C SER A 189 18.25 19.74 2.15
N CYS A 190 19.11 20.73 2.41
CA CYS A 190 20.11 21.18 1.43
C CYS A 190 21.20 20.13 1.22
N TYR A 191 21.70 19.50 2.31
CA TYR A 191 22.75 18.48 2.27
C TYR A 191 22.39 17.30 1.35
N ASN A 192 21.15 16.81 1.44
CA ASN A 192 20.66 15.69 0.63
C ASN A 192 20.50 16.03 -0.86
N LYS A 193 20.32 17.31 -1.22
CA LYS A 193 20.19 17.76 -2.62
C LYS A 193 21.53 17.94 -3.35
N ILE A 194 22.63 18.10 -2.61
CA ILE A 194 23.95 18.34 -3.21
C ILE A 194 24.55 17.02 -3.71
N THR A 195 24.79 16.91 -5.01
CA THR A 195 25.50 15.79 -5.65
C THR A 195 27.02 15.92 -5.57
N ASP A 196 27.54 17.15 -5.52
CA ASP A 196 28.97 17.46 -5.38
C ASP A 196 29.50 17.05 -4.00
N ILE A 197 30.38 16.04 -3.99
CA ILE A 197 30.97 15.46 -2.77
C ILE A 197 31.79 16.50 -2.00
N ASN A 198 32.48 17.42 -2.67
CA ASN A 198 33.29 18.45 -2.00
C ASN A 198 32.39 19.47 -1.31
N LYS A 199 31.33 19.95 -1.97
CA LYS A 199 30.32 20.84 -1.35
C LYS A 199 29.61 20.15 -0.18
N ARG A 200 29.27 18.87 -0.32
CA ARG A 200 28.64 18.07 0.75
C ARG A 200 29.58 17.87 1.94
N ASN A 201 30.86 17.59 1.72
CA ASN A 201 31.87 17.48 2.76
C ASN A 201 32.12 18.84 3.44
N HIS A 202 32.13 19.94 2.67
CA HIS A 202 32.27 21.30 3.19
C HIS A 202 31.18 21.64 4.22
N MET A 203 29.90 21.36 3.93
CA MET A 203 28.81 21.56 4.90
C MET A 203 29.02 20.83 6.24
N LYS A 204 29.70 19.67 6.21
CA LYS A 204 29.91 18.82 7.39
C LYS A 204 31.19 19.19 8.18
N TYR A 205 32.27 19.54 7.50
CA TYR A 205 33.60 19.71 8.11
C TYR A 205 34.14 21.16 8.06
N GLY A 206 33.50 22.06 7.31
CA GLY A 206 34.03 23.38 6.95
C GLY A 206 35.23 23.29 6.02
N LEU A 207 36.03 24.36 5.97
CA LEU A 207 37.20 24.47 5.08
C LEU A 207 38.39 23.55 5.45
N ASN A 208 38.37 22.88 6.61
CA ASN A 208 39.52 22.12 7.13
C ASN A 208 39.46 20.61 6.83
N PHE A 209 39.37 20.25 5.55
CA PHE A 209 39.58 18.88 5.07
C PHE A 209 40.39 18.85 3.77
N GLY A 210 41.23 17.84 3.61
CA GLY A 210 42.03 17.61 2.40
C GLY A 210 41.40 16.55 1.50
N SER A 211 41.61 16.67 0.18
CA SER A 211 41.25 15.64 -0.80
C SER A 211 42.52 15.01 -1.40
N PHE A 212 42.63 13.68 -1.28
CA PHE A 212 43.75 12.89 -1.82
C PHE A 212 43.42 12.42 -3.23
N LYS A 213 44.26 12.82 -4.20
CA LYS A 213 44.04 12.57 -5.62
C LYS A 213 44.73 11.31 -6.10
N THR A 214 44.26 10.72 -7.20
CA THR A 214 44.92 9.57 -7.82
C THR A 214 46.26 9.93 -8.44
N SER A 215 46.44 11.17 -8.91
CA SER A 215 47.74 11.69 -9.34
C SER A 215 48.77 11.76 -8.21
N ASP A 216 48.33 11.72 -6.94
CA ASP A 216 49.27 11.73 -5.82
C ASP A 216 49.97 10.38 -5.63
N TYR A 217 49.52 9.32 -6.32
CA TYR A 217 50.27 8.08 -6.41
C TYR A 217 51.59 8.22 -7.17
N ASP A 218 51.72 9.21 -8.05
CA ASP A 218 52.97 9.50 -8.78
C ASP A 218 54.00 10.22 -7.88
N LEU A 219 53.58 10.73 -6.72
CA LEU A 219 54.48 11.26 -5.69
C LEU A 219 55.07 10.14 -4.84
N ASN A 220 56.34 10.26 -4.45
CA ASN A 220 56.95 9.40 -3.45
C ASN A 220 56.34 9.63 -2.04
N LEU A 221 56.56 8.69 -1.12
CA LEU A 221 55.90 8.67 0.18
C LEU A 221 56.12 9.96 1.00
N GLU A 222 57.34 10.49 1.02
CA GLU A 222 57.68 11.71 1.77
C GLU A 222 57.00 12.96 1.19
N LYS A 223 56.94 13.10 -0.14
CA LYS A 223 56.20 14.19 -0.79
C LYS A 223 54.69 14.14 -0.45
N ARG A 224 54.09 12.95 -0.32
CA ARG A 224 52.67 12.82 0.09
C ARG A 224 52.45 13.22 1.56
N LYS A 225 53.33 12.81 2.48
CA LYS A 225 53.24 13.20 3.90
C LYS A 225 53.32 14.71 4.08
N ALA A 226 54.25 15.37 3.39
CA ALA A 226 54.37 16.82 3.42
C ALA A 226 53.10 17.52 2.90
N LYS A 227 52.55 17.06 1.77
CA LYS A 227 51.37 17.66 1.11
C LYS A 227 50.10 17.70 1.97
N TYR A 228 49.92 16.73 2.87
CA TYR A 228 48.67 16.56 3.63
C TYR A 228 48.79 16.79 5.14
N LYS A 229 49.93 17.30 5.61
CA LYS A 229 50.26 17.47 7.03
C LYS A 229 49.22 18.28 7.81
N ASP A 230 48.78 19.41 7.25
CA ASP A 230 48.05 20.45 8.00
C ASP A 230 46.52 20.30 7.97
N PHE A 231 45.98 19.40 7.15
CA PHE A 231 44.54 19.11 7.09
C PHE A 231 44.11 18.26 8.29
N LYS A 232 43.00 18.60 8.97
CA LYS A 232 42.50 17.80 10.10
C LYS A 232 42.09 16.40 9.66
N ILE A 233 41.31 16.30 8.58
CA ILE A 233 40.80 15.06 7.97
C ILE A 233 41.24 15.03 6.49
N ILE A 234 41.57 13.85 5.95
CA ILE A 234 41.92 13.66 4.53
C ILE A 234 40.99 12.61 3.94
N LEU A 235 40.28 12.92 2.86
CA LEU A 235 39.35 12.01 2.19
C LEU A 235 39.89 11.57 0.83
N CYS A 236 39.70 10.31 0.46
CA CYS A 236 40.07 9.79 -0.85
C CYS A 236 39.04 10.20 -1.91
N GLU A 237 39.45 10.85 -3.00
CA GLU A 237 38.53 11.32 -4.05
C GLU A 237 37.70 10.17 -4.69
N LYS A 238 38.28 8.97 -4.79
CA LYS A 238 37.64 7.80 -5.43
C LYS A 238 36.56 7.12 -4.58
N CYS A 239 36.60 7.22 -3.26
CA CYS A 239 35.70 6.45 -2.38
C CYS A 239 35.15 7.22 -1.18
N ASN A 240 35.51 8.50 -1.03
CA ASN A 240 35.13 9.42 0.05
C ASN A 240 35.36 8.85 1.48
N ARG A 241 36.31 7.92 1.63
CA ARG A 241 36.76 7.39 2.93
C ARG A 241 38.01 8.12 3.40
N GLU A 242 38.15 8.21 4.72
CA GLU A 242 39.32 8.81 5.36
C GLU A 242 40.61 8.03 5.06
N ILE A 243 41.71 8.79 4.88
CA ILE A 243 43.04 8.24 4.61
C ILE A 243 43.91 8.34 5.86
N ASP A 244 44.59 7.24 6.11
CA ASP A 244 45.61 7.10 7.14
C ASP A 244 46.83 8.00 6.86
N LYS A 245 47.06 8.96 7.76
CA LYS A 245 48.15 9.95 7.67
C LYS A 245 49.55 9.34 7.72
N GLN A 246 49.71 8.14 8.31
CA GLN A 246 51.03 7.51 8.40
C GLN A 246 51.45 6.85 7.08
N LEU A 247 50.46 6.32 6.35
CA LEU A 247 50.68 5.48 5.17
C LEU A 247 50.51 6.24 3.84
N CYS A 248 49.75 7.34 3.81
CA CYS A 248 49.58 8.18 2.62
C CYS A 248 49.20 7.42 1.33
N TYR A 249 48.32 6.42 1.49
CA TYR A 249 47.55 5.81 0.41
C TYR A 249 46.18 5.37 0.94
N CYS A 250 45.18 5.28 0.07
CA CYS A 250 43.87 4.76 0.48
C CYS A 250 43.91 3.23 0.59
N LYS A 251 43.95 2.69 1.82
CA LYS A 251 43.89 1.24 2.11
C LYS A 251 42.78 0.51 1.34
N TYR A 252 41.57 1.08 1.31
CA TYR A 252 40.41 0.48 0.62
C TYR A 252 40.62 0.41 -0.90
N CYS A 253 41.15 1.46 -1.53
CA CYS A 253 41.47 1.43 -2.95
C CYS A 253 42.67 0.53 -3.26
N PHE A 254 43.68 0.46 -2.39
CA PHE A 254 44.81 -0.47 -2.53
C PHE A 254 44.37 -1.93 -2.50
N ILE A 255 43.49 -2.32 -1.57
CA ILE A 255 42.95 -3.68 -1.50
C ILE A 255 42.15 -4.01 -2.77
N LYS A 256 41.35 -3.06 -3.28
CA LYS A 256 40.54 -3.24 -4.50
C LYS A 256 41.26 -3.04 -5.83
N GLU A 257 42.49 -2.55 -5.85
CA GLU A 257 43.27 -2.41 -7.08
C GLU A 257 43.77 -3.78 -7.53
N LEU A 258 43.29 -4.25 -8.69
CA LEU A 258 43.64 -5.56 -9.24
C LEU A 258 44.86 -5.48 -10.16
N ASN A 259 45.22 -4.29 -10.64
CA ASN A 259 46.40 -4.09 -11.47
C ASN A 259 47.68 -4.10 -10.61
N TYR A 260 48.54 -5.11 -10.83
CA TYR A 260 49.79 -5.29 -10.09
C TYR A 260 50.77 -4.13 -10.32
N ASP A 261 50.91 -3.64 -11.55
CA ASP A 261 51.81 -2.53 -11.86
C ASP A 261 51.39 -1.22 -11.18
N LYS A 262 50.08 -0.97 -10.97
CA LYS A 262 49.59 0.14 -10.14
C LYS A 262 49.88 -0.09 -8.66
N LYS A 263 49.70 -1.32 -8.17
CA LYS A 263 50.13 -1.75 -6.82
C LYS A 263 51.66 -1.66 -6.60
N VAL A 264 52.45 -1.67 -7.68
CA VAL A 264 53.91 -1.53 -7.67
C VAL A 264 54.39 -0.13 -8.08
N GLN A 265 53.59 0.71 -8.74
CA GLN A 265 53.81 2.17 -8.81
C GLN A 265 53.57 2.82 -7.45
N MET A 266 52.79 2.16 -6.60
CA MET A 266 52.84 2.40 -5.17
C MET A 266 54.21 1.98 -4.53
N LYS A 267 55.29 1.61 -5.31
CA LYS A 267 56.67 1.11 -4.94
C LYS A 267 57.92 1.41 -5.89
N CYS A 268 58.10 0.83 -7.11
CA CYS A 268 59.10 1.08 -8.24
C CYS A 268 60.54 0.42 -8.35
N VAL A 269 61.18 0.49 -9.57
CA VAL A 269 62.66 0.52 -10.01
C VAL A 269 63.25 -0.49 -11.10
N LEU A 270 64.00 0.04 -12.12
CA LEU A 270 65.01 -0.48 -13.15
C LEU A 270 64.70 -1.48 -14.32
N LYS A 271 65.58 -1.51 -15.36
CA LYS A 271 65.39 -2.14 -16.71
C LYS A 271 66.30 -3.36 -17.00
N THR A 272 65.70 -4.50 -17.33
CA THR A 272 66.35 -5.76 -17.72
C THR A 272 65.51 -6.45 -18.79
N GLY A 273 66.10 -7.29 -19.65
CA GLY A 273 65.31 -8.21 -20.47
C GLY A 273 64.65 -9.24 -19.54
N ILE A 274 63.32 -9.25 -19.47
CA ILE A 274 62.59 -10.23 -18.66
C ILE A 274 61.83 -11.15 -19.62
N LEU A 275 62.23 -12.43 -19.66
CA LEU A 275 61.44 -13.47 -20.31
C LEU A 275 60.23 -13.76 -19.42
N LYS A 276 59.10 -13.19 -19.83
CA LYS A 276 57.83 -13.35 -19.11
C LYS A 276 57.23 -14.71 -19.40
N THR A 277 56.38 -15.20 -18.52
CA THR A 277 55.68 -16.48 -18.74
C THR A 277 54.71 -16.36 -19.92
N SER A 278 54.18 -15.16 -20.19
CA SER A 278 53.42 -14.84 -21.42
C SER A 278 54.25 -14.97 -22.70
N ASP A 279 55.57 -14.79 -22.62
CA ASP A 279 56.41 -14.83 -23.80
C ASP A 279 56.57 -16.25 -24.33
N TYR A 280 56.29 -17.26 -23.50
CA TYR A 280 56.22 -18.65 -23.95
C TYR A 280 55.14 -18.90 -25.00
N ASP A 281 54.08 -18.10 -25.03
CA ASP A 281 52.98 -18.20 -25.99
C ASP A 281 53.39 -17.79 -27.41
N LEU A 282 54.45 -16.97 -27.52
CA LEU A 282 55.04 -16.55 -28.79
C LEU A 282 55.69 -17.73 -29.53
N SER A 283 55.69 -17.68 -30.86
CA SER A 283 56.52 -18.59 -31.66
C SER A 283 58.01 -18.33 -31.42
N ILE A 284 58.86 -19.33 -31.70
CA ILE A 284 60.32 -19.22 -31.48
C ILE A 284 60.90 -17.99 -32.22
N ASN A 285 60.48 -17.77 -33.46
CA ASN A 285 60.94 -16.64 -34.27
C ASN A 285 60.53 -15.27 -33.68
N GLU A 286 59.37 -15.17 -33.02
CA GLU A 286 58.94 -13.94 -32.35
C GLU A 286 59.72 -13.68 -31.05
N LYS A 287 60.09 -14.72 -30.31
CA LYS A 287 60.97 -14.60 -29.14
C LYS A 287 62.34 -14.07 -29.56
N GLN A 288 62.86 -14.55 -30.68
CA GLN A 288 64.15 -14.11 -31.24
C GLN A 288 64.17 -12.61 -31.56
N THR A 289 63.18 -12.09 -32.28
CA THR A 289 63.07 -10.63 -32.54
C THR A 289 62.78 -9.83 -31.26
N LYS A 290 62.00 -10.36 -30.31
CA LYS A 290 61.63 -9.63 -29.09
C LYS A 290 62.85 -9.30 -28.21
N PHE A 291 63.82 -10.20 -28.12
CA PHE A 291 64.98 -10.05 -27.23
C PHE A 291 66.29 -9.68 -27.95
N GLU A 292 66.21 -9.32 -29.22
CA GLU A 292 67.35 -8.96 -30.10
C GLU A 292 68.25 -7.84 -29.54
N ASN A 293 67.71 -6.98 -28.67
CA ASN A 293 68.41 -5.83 -28.05
C ASN A 293 68.42 -5.88 -26.50
N CYS A 294 68.51 -7.07 -25.88
CA CYS A 294 68.58 -7.24 -24.43
C CYS A 294 69.92 -7.84 -23.99
N ASP A 295 70.68 -7.13 -23.14
CA ASP A 295 72.02 -7.56 -22.69
C ASP A 295 72.01 -8.81 -21.80
N SER A 296 70.93 -9.02 -21.06
CA SER A 296 70.66 -10.23 -20.29
C SER A 296 69.15 -10.47 -20.26
N ILE A 297 68.77 -11.75 -20.36
CA ILE A 297 67.38 -12.19 -20.29
C ILE A 297 67.20 -13.00 -19.00
N ILE A 298 66.44 -12.47 -18.06
CA ILE A 298 66.12 -13.13 -16.79
C ILE A 298 64.73 -13.74 -16.87
N CYS A 299 64.56 -14.98 -16.41
CA CYS A 299 63.25 -15.60 -16.29
C CYS A 299 62.44 -14.94 -15.16
N GLU A 300 61.27 -14.37 -15.44
CA GLU A 300 60.43 -13.73 -14.41
C GLU A 300 60.05 -14.68 -13.27
N LYS A 301 59.99 -15.99 -13.56
CA LYS A 301 59.46 -17.02 -12.67
C LYS A 301 60.48 -17.53 -11.65
N CYS A 302 61.79 -17.35 -11.90
CA CYS A 302 62.83 -17.88 -11.01
C CYS A 302 64.08 -16.99 -10.84
N ASN A 303 64.13 -15.81 -11.48
CA ASN A 303 65.28 -14.90 -11.51
C ASN A 303 66.61 -15.55 -11.94
N CYS A 304 66.57 -16.68 -12.65
CA CYS A 304 67.76 -17.23 -13.31
C CYS A 304 67.85 -16.67 -14.74
N GLU A 305 69.08 -16.44 -15.19
CA GLU A 305 69.40 -16.06 -16.56
C GLU A 305 69.07 -17.18 -17.55
N ILE A 306 68.64 -16.82 -18.76
CA ILE A 306 68.26 -17.75 -19.82
C ILE A 306 69.49 -18.12 -20.65
N ILE A 307 70.00 -19.34 -20.46
CA ILE A 307 71.16 -19.86 -21.19
C ILE A 307 70.73 -20.50 -22.53
N ASN A 308 69.55 -21.12 -22.58
CA ASN A 308 69.08 -21.85 -23.77
C ASN A 308 68.30 -20.94 -24.74
N LEU A 309 69.06 -20.26 -25.60
CA LEU A 309 68.54 -19.32 -26.59
C LEU A 309 67.89 -19.99 -27.81
N HIS A 310 68.12 -21.29 -28.08
CA HIS A 310 67.50 -21.96 -29.24
C HIS A 310 65.96 -22.05 -29.13
N TYR A 311 65.44 -22.17 -27.91
CA TYR A 311 64.00 -22.19 -27.62
C TYR A 311 63.53 -20.98 -26.80
N TYR A 312 64.44 -20.06 -26.46
CA TYR A 312 64.21 -18.92 -25.58
C TYR A 312 63.42 -19.32 -24.31
N ARG A 313 63.97 -20.29 -23.55
CA ARG A 313 63.27 -20.85 -22.37
C ARG A 313 64.17 -21.08 -21.15
N CYS A 314 63.55 -21.00 -19.98
CA CYS A 314 64.21 -21.32 -18.71
C CYS A 314 64.15 -22.82 -18.43
N ASP A 315 65.24 -23.54 -18.66
CA ASP A 315 65.29 -25.00 -18.43
C ASP A 315 65.00 -25.38 -16.96
N LYS A 316 65.42 -24.55 -15.99
CA LYS A 316 65.11 -24.76 -14.55
C LYS A 316 63.62 -24.68 -14.23
N CYS A 317 62.86 -23.86 -14.96
CA CYS A 317 61.39 -23.83 -14.87
C CYS A 317 60.75 -24.94 -15.69
N TYR A 318 61.34 -25.28 -16.85
CA TYR A 318 60.86 -26.32 -17.76
C TYR A 318 60.81 -27.71 -17.10
N PHE A 319 61.91 -28.14 -16.46
CA PHE A 319 61.94 -29.45 -15.77
C PHE A 319 61.03 -29.53 -14.54
N LYS A 320 60.58 -28.38 -14.01
CA LYS A 320 59.61 -28.29 -12.90
C LYS A 320 58.17 -28.06 -13.35
N ALA A 321 57.95 -27.79 -14.64
CA ALA A 321 56.62 -27.63 -15.21
C ALA A 321 55.94 -28.99 -15.41
N ASP A 322 54.60 -28.99 -15.45
CA ASP A 322 53.82 -30.11 -15.97
C ASP A 322 53.95 -30.21 -17.51
N ASP A 323 53.42 -31.29 -18.10
CA ASP A 323 53.57 -31.53 -19.53
C ASP A 323 52.82 -30.53 -20.43
N TYR A 324 51.75 -29.88 -19.93
CA TYR A 324 51.06 -28.81 -20.66
C TYR A 324 51.96 -27.58 -20.74
N GLU A 325 52.47 -27.10 -19.60
CA GLU A 325 53.39 -25.96 -19.54
C GLU A 325 54.70 -26.24 -20.28
N ARG A 326 55.25 -27.47 -20.25
CA ARG A 326 56.41 -27.85 -21.08
C ARG A 326 56.11 -27.72 -22.57
N GLN A 327 54.98 -28.26 -23.04
CA GLN A 327 54.59 -28.19 -24.45
C GLN A 327 54.35 -26.73 -24.88
N ARG A 328 53.68 -25.94 -24.05
CA ARG A 328 53.49 -24.49 -24.22
C ARG A 328 54.83 -23.73 -24.31
N MET A 329 55.74 -23.94 -23.37
CA MET A 329 57.08 -23.34 -23.36
C MET A 329 57.92 -23.68 -24.60
N THR A 330 57.71 -24.87 -25.19
CA THR A 330 58.50 -25.38 -26.32
C THR A 330 57.93 -24.95 -27.68
N TYR A 331 56.62 -25.11 -27.89
CA TYR A 331 55.97 -24.95 -29.19
C TYR A 331 55.13 -23.69 -29.32
N GLY A 332 54.93 -22.94 -28.23
CA GLY A 332 54.04 -21.78 -28.19
C GLY A 332 52.57 -22.14 -28.40
N ILE A 333 51.77 -21.09 -28.52
CA ILE A 333 50.31 -21.18 -28.64
C ILE A 333 49.86 -20.77 -30.03
N CYS A 334 48.81 -21.41 -30.54
CA CYS A 334 48.26 -21.13 -31.86
C CYS A 334 47.51 -19.80 -31.88
N LYS A 335 47.98 -18.86 -32.69
CA LYS A 335 47.40 -17.51 -32.87
C LYS A 335 45.94 -17.52 -33.37
N TYR A 336 45.45 -18.66 -33.85
CA TYR A 336 44.08 -18.81 -34.34
C TYR A 336 43.09 -19.37 -33.31
N CYS A 337 43.56 -20.06 -32.26
CA CYS A 337 42.70 -20.83 -31.34
C CYS A 337 43.09 -20.78 -29.86
N SER A 338 44.29 -20.28 -29.53
CA SER A 338 44.87 -20.26 -28.19
C SER A 338 45.13 -21.63 -27.53
N GLU A 339 45.03 -22.74 -28.26
CA GLU A 339 45.56 -24.04 -27.82
C GLU A 339 47.06 -24.18 -28.15
N ILE A 340 47.76 -25.08 -27.47
CA ILE A 340 49.16 -25.42 -27.79
C ILE A 340 49.24 -25.82 -29.27
N ASN A 341 50.23 -25.31 -30.01
CA ASN A 341 50.33 -25.48 -31.47
C ASN A 341 50.23 -26.95 -31.95
N SER A 342 50.62 -27.93 -31.13
CA SER A 342 50.54 -29.36 -31.43
C SER A 342 49.16 -30.02 -31.18
N LYS A 343 48.13 -29.29 -30.72
CA LYS A 343 46.82 -29.84 -30.30
C LYS A 343 45.57 -29.05 -30.77
N CYS A 344 45.71 -28.04 -31.63
CA CYS A 344 44.65 -27.08 -31.96
C CYS A 344 43.44 -27.65 -32.74
N SER A 345 42.22 -27.20 -32.39
CA SER A 345 40.91 -27.76 -32.83
C SER A 345 39.84 -26.71 -33.23
N CYS A 346 40.24 -25.51 -33.69
CA CYS A 346 39.34 -24.35 -33.84
C CYS A 346 38.26 -24.38 -34.95
N LEU A 347 38.13 -25.45 -35.73
CA LEU A 347 37.05 -25.58 -36.73
C LEU A 347 35.79 -26.26 -36.12
N PRO A 348 35.89 -27.44 -35.46
CA PRO A 348 34.79 -28.03 -34.68
C PRO A 348 34.04 -27.06 -33.75
N SER A 349 34.76 -26.27 -32.95
CA SER A 349 34.17 -25.34 -31.98
C SER A 349 33.37 -24.19 -32.61
N LEU A 350 33.66 -23.80 -33.85
CA LEU A 350 32.89 -22.78 -34.57
C LEU A 350 31.59 -23.39 -35.14
N ASN A 351 31.68 -24.58 -35.73
CA ASN A 351 30.53 -25.29 -36.28
C ASN A 351 29.47 -25.65 -35.23
N GLN A 352 29.87 -25.89 -33.98
CA GLN A 352 28.92 -26.10 -32.88
C GLN A 352 28.21 -24.82 -32.44
N LEU A 353 28.94 -23.70 -32.29
CA LEU A 353 28.37 -22.39 -31.99
C LEU A 353 27.34 -21.96 -33.05
N ILE A 354 27.64 -22.24 -34.31
CA ILE A 354 26.75 -22.01 -35.46
C ILE A 354 25.40 -22.71 -35.26
N LYS A 355 25.38 -23.99 -34.90
CA LYS A 355 24.14 -24.76 -34.67
C LYS A 355 23.35 -24.26 -33.45
N GLU A 356 24.05 -23.82 -32.40
CA GLU A 356 23.41 -23.19 -31.23
C GLU A 356 22.76 -21.85 -31.60
N PHE A 357 23.41 -21.06 -32.46
CA PHE A 357 22.86 -19.81 -32.98
C PHE A 357 21.65 -20.05 -33.90
N GLU A 358 21.68 -21.05 -34.79
CA GLU A 358 20.53 -21.43 -35.64
C GLU A 358 19.29 -21.77 -34.79
N LYS A 359 19.46 -22.62 -33.77
CA LYS A 359 18.38 -22.98 -32.85
C LYS A 359 17.86 -21.78 -32.04
N PHE A 360 18.75 -20.88 -31.61
CA PHE A 360 18.33 -19.61 -31.00
C PHE A 360 17.58 -18.72 -32.01
N ASN A 361 17.97 -18.76 -33.28
CA ASN A 361 17.31 -18.01 -34.35
C ASN A 361 15.90 -18.52 -34.60
N GLU A 362 15.66 -19.83 -34.63
CA GLU A 362 14.30 -20.42 -34.68
C GLU A 362 13.43 -19.98 -33.48
N ILE A 363 14.02 -19.91 -32.28
CA ILE A 363 13.34 -19.41 -31.07
C ILE A 363 13.05 -17.89 -31.18
N TYR A 364 13.95 -17.13 -31.79
CA TYR A 364 13.72 -15.71 -32.08
C TYR A 364 12.59 -15.55 -33.11
N GLU A 365 12.68 -16.18 -34.28
CA GLU A 365 11.66 -16.10 -35.34
C GLU A 365 10.28 -16.57 -34.82
N SER A 366 10.19 -17.66 -34.05
CA SER A 366 8.90 -18.11 -33.47
C SER A 366 8.34 -17.14 -32.41
N LYS A 367 9.19 -16.43 -31.65
CA LYS A 367 8.77 -15.38 -30.69
C LYS A 367 8.51 -14.01 -31.33
N VAL A 368 8.93 -13.80 -32.59
CA VAL A 368 8.97 -12.48 -33.25
C VAL A 368 8.06 -12.41 -34.48
N ASN A 369 7.92 -13.50 -35.24
CA ASN A 369 7.03 -13.68 -36.40
C ASN A 369 5.69 -14.36 -36.04
N GLY A 370 5.27 -14.24 -34.78
CA GLY A 370 3.85 -14.37 -34.45
C GLY A 370 3.08 -13.28 -35.18
N ASN A 371 2.55 -13.60 -36.36
CA ASN A 371 1.82 -12.72 -37.29
C ASN A 371 0.43 -12.27 -36.75
N SER A 372 0.29 -12.17 -35.43
CA SER A 372 -0.95 -11.82 -34.70
C SER A 372 -0.74 -10.76 -33.61
N ILE A 373 0.47 -10.18 -33.46
CA ILE A 373 0.75 -9.10 -32.49
C ILE A 373 0.73 -7.71 -33.16
N PHE A 374 0.88 -7.65 -34.48
CA PHE A 374 0.66 -6.41 -35.24
C PHE A 374 -0.84 -6.15 -35.41
N LYS A 375 -1.40 -5.48 -34.41
CA LYS A 375 -2.63 -4.69 -34.49
C LYS A 375 -2.73 -3.93 -35.82
N GLN A 376 -3.91 -3.97 -36.46
CA GLN A 376 -4.07 -3.49 -37.84
C GLN A 376 -3.82 -1.98 -37.97
N PRO A 377 -3.10 -1.53 -39.02
CA PRO A 377 -2.93 -0.11 -39.31
C PRO A 377 -4.12 0.43 -40.14
N ILE A 378 -5.27 0.62 -39.49
CA ILE A 378 -6.35 1.54 -39.92
C ILE A 378 -6.97 2.13 -38.64
N THR A 379 -7.22 3.44 -38.63
CA THR A 379 -7.61 4.20 -37.44
C THR A 379 -9.05 3.95 -36.99
N ILE A 380 -9.23 3.70 -35.69
CA ILE A 380 -10.54 3.72 -35.02
C ILE A 380 -10.74 5.07 -34.31
N ILE A 381 -11.98 5.58 -34.30
CA ILE A 381 -12.33 6.85 -33.64
C ILE A 381 -12.52 6.63 -32.13
N SER A 382 -11.96 7.54 -31.32
CA SER A 382 -12.10 7.59 -29.86
C SER A 382 -13.52 7.99 -29.47
N ASP A 383 -14.40 7.00 -29.40
CA ASP A 383 -15.81 7.18 -29.04
C ASP A 383 -15.95 7.53 -27.55
N TYR A 384 -16.05 8.82 -27.24
CA TYR A 384 -16.13 9.32 -25.86
C TYR A 384 -17.51 9.06 -25.22
N ASP A 385 -18.53 8.61 -25.97
CA ASP A 385 -19.78 8.12 -25.37
C ASP A 385 -19.59 6.75 -24.71
N LEU A 386 -18.58 5.96 -25.12
CA LEU A 386 -18.18 4.76 -24.38
C LEU A 386 -17.37 5.13 -23.13
N ASN A 387 -17.62 4.44 -22.02
CA ASN A 387 -16.79 4.55 -20.81
C ASN A 387 -15.38 3.98 -21.04
N GLU A 388 -14.43 4.29 -20.16
CA GLU A 388 -13.03 3.88 -20.35
C GLU A 388 -12.83 2.38 -20.61
N ASP A 389 -13.51 1.47 -19.88
CA ASP A 389 -13.36 0.02 -20.09
C ASP A 389 -13.93 -0.42 -21.46
N ASP A 390 -14.99 0.22 -21.94
CA ASP A 390 -15.57 -0.03 -23.27
C ASP A 390 -14.72 0.56 -24.40
N ARG A 391 -14.09 1.73 -24.19
CA ARG A 391 -13.06 2.24 -25.11
C ARG A 391 -11.82 1.33 -25.12
N ARG A 392 -11.40 0.82 -23.95
CA ARG A 392 -10.26 -0.11 -23.85
C ARG A 392 -10.50 -1.37 -24.66
N GLU A 393 -11.71 -1.93 -24.58
CA GLU A 393 -12.10 -3.11 -25.35
C GLU A 393 -12.23 -2.81 -26.85
N LYS A 394 -12.93 -1.73 -27.23
CA LYS A 394 -13.10 -1.32 -28.64
C LYS A 394 -11.77 -1.08 -29.35
N CYS A 395 -10.79 -0.54 -28.62
CA CYS A 395 -9.50 -0.13 -29.16
C CYS A 395 -8.37 -1.11 -28.80
N LYS A 396 -8.68 -2.27 -28.22
CA LYS A 396 -7.68 -3.25 -27.75
C LYS A 396 -6.79 -3.77 -28.86
N ASP A 397 -7.26 -3.72 -30.11
CA ASP A 397 -6.60 -4.25 -31.31
C ASP A 397 -6.02 -3.15 -32.24
N TYR A 398 -5.88 -1.91 -31.74
CA TYR A 398 -5.30 -0.76 -32.47
C TYR A 398 -4.10 -0.11 -31.73
N TYR A 399 -3.17 0.50 -32.49
CA TYR A 399 -1.99 1.23 -31.94
C TYR A 399 -2.26 2.72 -31.74
N ASP A 400 -2.83 3.34 -32.77
CA ASP A 400 -3.10 4.77 -32.86
C ASP A 400 -4.62 4.96 -33.00
N ILE A 401 -5.19 5.83 -32.16
CA ILE A 401 -6.61 6.16 -32.14
C ILE A 401 -6.79 7.60 -32.63
N LEU A 402 -7.79 7.81 -33.47
CA LEU A 402 -8.18 9.14 -33.95
C LEU A 402 -9.09 9.82 -32.91
N CYS A 403 -8.72 10.99 -32.42
CA CYS A 403 -9.55 11.74 -31.48
C CYS A 403 -10.85 12.22 -32.14
N GLU A 404 -12.04 11.88 -31.61
CA GLU A 404 -13.32 12.32 -32.19
C GLU A 404 -13.51 13.85 -32.23
N LYS A 405 -12.78 14.62 -31.39
CA LYS A 405 -12.90 16.09 -31.31
C LYS A 405 -11.94 16.82 -32.26
N CYS A 406 -10.65 16.51 -32.23
CA CYS A 406 -9.63 17.23 -33.02
C CYS A 406 -9.13 16.47 -34.25
N ASN A 407 -9.56 15.21 -34.43
CA ASN A 407 -9.06 14.33 -35.50
C ASN A 407 -7.54 14.05 -35.45
N GLU A 408 -6.87 14.34 -34.34
CA GLU A 408 -5.46 14.01 -34.11
C GLU A 408 -5.29 12.56 -33.66
N MET A 409 -4.20 11.92 -34.10
CA MET A 409 -3.83 10.57 -33.65
C MET A 409 -3.13 10.61 -32.30
N PHE A 410 -3.52 9.70 -31.40
CA PHE A 410 -2.81 9.47 -30.14
C PHE A 410 -2.71 7.97 -29.82
N SER A 411 -1.58 7.54 -29.24
CA SER A 411 -1.40 6.14 -28.88
C SER A 411 -2.01 5.84 -27.51
N TYR A 412 -2.88 4.83 -27.50
CA TYR A 412 -3.75 4.50 -26.37
C TYR A 412 -3.12 3.55 -25.34
N SER A 413 -2.02 2.91 -25.72
CA SER A 413 -1.32 1.90 -24.91
C SER A 413 0.14 2.23 -24.61
N TYR A 414 0.61 3.42 -24.99
CA TYR A 414 1.97 3.88 -24.72
C TYR A 414 1.98 5.17 -23.91
N CYS A 415 2.79 5.20 -22.86
CA CYS A 415 3.28 6.46 -22.30
C CYS A 415 4.06 7.18 -23.40
N HIS A 416 3.67 8.42 -23.75
CA HIS A 416 4.30 9.20 -24.83
C HIS A 416 5.83 9.24 -24.70
N VAL A 417 6.34 9.44 -23.47
CA VAL A 417 7.79 9.47 -23.18
C VAL A 417 8.45 8.12 -23.47
N CYS A 418 7.95 7.03 -22.86
CA CYS A 418 8.56 5.71 -23.00
C CYS A 418 8.30 5.04 -24.36
N GLY A 419 7.24 5.44 -25.06
CA GLY A 419 6.83 4.91 -26.34
C GLY A 419 7.73 5.38 -27.47
N ASP A 420 8.04 6.67 -27.52
CA ASP A 420 8.91 7.25 -28.56
C ASP A 420 10.36 6.76 -28.40
N GLU A 421 10.90 6.73 -27.17
CA GLU A 421 12.21 6.13 -26.89
C GLU A 421 12.29 4.66 -27.32
N LYS A 422 11.27 3.84 -27.00
CA LYS A 422 11.22 2.43 -27.43
C LYS A 422 11.04 2.29 -28.94
N LYS A 423 10.24 3.13 -29.60
CA LYS A 423 10.01 3.11 -31.06
C LYS A 423 11.26 3.54 -31.84
N GLN A 424 12.00 4.52 -31.33
CA GLN A 424 13.31 4.92 -31.87
C GLN A 424 14.35 3.82 -31.67
N LYS A 425 14.50 3.31 -30.44
CA LYS A 425 15.45 2.22 -30.14
C LYS A 425 15.15 0.93 -30.92
N LEU A 426 13.89 0.60 -31.15
CA LEU A 426 13.49 -0.53 -32.00
C LEU A 426 13.93 -0.34 -33.46
N LYS A 427 13.72 0.86 -34.03
CA LYS A 427 14.18 1.19 -35.39
C LYS A 427 15.70 1.12 -35.51
N GLU A 428 16.43 1.68 -34.54
CA GLU A 428 17.89 1.66 -34.52
C GLU A 428 18.43 0.22 -34.43
N LEU A 429 17.89 -0.61 -33.52
CA LEU A 429 18.28 -2.01 -33.37
C LEU A 429 17.90 -2.88 -34.59
N GLN A 430 16.77 -2.63 -35.25
CA GLN A 430 16.36 -3.35 -36.46
C GLN A 430 17.30 -3.08 -37.65
N VAL A 431 17.69 -1.83 -37.88
CA VAL A 431 18.64 -1.47 -38.94
C VAL A 431 20.01 -2.10 -38.67
N VAL A 432 20.45 -2.14 -37.41
CA VAL A 432 21.69 -2.82 -37.03
C VAL A 432 21.57 -4.34 -37.24
N LEU A 433 20.42 -4.95 -36.91
CA LEU A 433 20.22 -6.39 -37.03
C LEU A 433 20.23 -6.87 -38.48
N GLN A 434 19.57 -6.17 -39.41
CA GLN A 434 19.56 -6.51 -40.84
C GLN A 434 20.98 -6.60 -41.44
N ASN A 435 21.89 -5.73 -40.98
CA ASN A 435 23.30 -5.76 -41.40
C ASN A 435 24.07 -6.96 -40.84
N PHE A 436 23.71 -7.44 -39.65
CA PHE A 436 24.29 -8.63 -39.03
C PHE A 436 23.73 -9.95 -39.61
N GLU A 437 22.44 -9.99 -39.95
CA GLU A 437 21.82 -11.15 -40.62
C GLU A 437 22.36 -11.33 -42.03
N LYS A 438 22.55 -10.23 -42.77
CA LYS A 438 23.26 -10.26 -44.06
C LYS A 438 24.67 -10.85 -43.92
N PHE A 439 25.44 -10.41 -42.92
CA PHE A 439 26.77 -10.96 -42.65
C PHE A 439 26.73 -12.46 -42.34
N TYR A 440 25.81 -12.90 -41.48
CA TYR A 440 25.66 -14.32 -41.14
C TYR A 440 25.39 -15.18 -42.38
N ASN A 441 24.46 -14.74 -43.24
CA ASN A 441 24.14 -15.41 -44.51
C ASN A 441 25.30 -15.40 -45.52
N GLU A 442 26.24 -14.46 -45.41
CA GLU A 442 27.44 -14.41 -46.26
C GLU A 442 28.52 -15.41 -45.82
N LEU A 443 28.51 -15.91 -44.57
CA LEU A 443 29.52 -16.86 -44.05
C LEU A 443 29.47 -18.24 -44.73
N TYR A 444 28.33 -18.62 -45.30
CA TYR A 444 28.11 -19.92 -45.92
C TYR A 444 28.26 -19.86 -47.44
N ASP A 445 28.70 -20.97 -48.00
CA ASP A 445 28.53 -21.27 -49.40
C ASP A 445 27.08 -21.68 -49.69
N LYS A 446 26.50 -21.14 -50.78
CA LYS A 446 25.06 -21.28 -51.08
C LYS A 446 24.68 -22.64 -51.68
N GLU A 447 25.64 -23.37 -52.24
CA GLU A 447 25.38 -24.64 -52.93
C GLU A 447 25.63 -25.83 -52.00
N THR A 448 26.66 -25.72 -51.14
CA THR A 448 27.08 -26.79 -50.24
C THR A 448 26.60 -26.63 -48.79
N ASN A 449 26.06 -25.46 -48.44
CA ASN A 449 25.67 -25.07 -47.07
C ASN A 449 26.79 -25.22 -46.02
N ASN A 450 28.06 -25.25 -46.46
CA ASN A 450 29.23 -25.32 -45.59
C ASN A 450 29.78 -23.91 -45.32
N LEU A 451 30.50 -23.78 -44.20
CA LEU A 451 31.24 -22.56 -43.87
C LEU A 451 32.33 -22.31 -44.92
N LYS A 452 32.40 -21.06 -45.43
CA LYS A 452 33.44 -20.62 -46.38
C LYS A 452 34.85 -20.73 -45.81
N ASN A 453 35.84 -20.72 -46.70
CA ASN A 453 37.24 -20.87 -46.28
C ASN A 453 37.79 -19.59 -45.61
N SER A 454 38.89 -19.73 -44.87
CA SER A 454 39.49 -18.65 -44.07
C SER A 454 39.82 -17.37 -44.83
N ASN A 455 40.07 -17.43 -46.14
CA ASN A 455 40.36 -16.25 -46.97
C ASN A 455 39.07 -15.52 -47.37
N GLU A 456 38.04 -16.27 -47.76
CA GLU A 456 36.70 -15.75 -48.04
C GLU A 456 36.08 -15.10 -46.78
N LEU A 457 36.17 -15.77 -45.63
CA LEU A 457 35.72 -15.25 -44.34
C LEU A 457 36.44 -13.94 -43.96
N ARG A 458 37.75 -13.82 -44.24
CA ARG A 458 38.49 -12.56 -44.07
C ARG A 458 37.96 -11.46 -44.98
N LEU A 459 37.68 -11.76 -46.25
CA LEU A 459 37.14 -10.79 -47.20
C LEU A 459 35.73 -10.32 -46.80
N ILE A 460 34.87 -11.23 -46.32
CA ILE A 460 33.53 -10.90 -45.80
C ILE A 460 33.63 -9.95 -44.59
N ILE A 461 34.51 -10.25 -43.63
CA ILE A 461 34.74 -9.36 -42.48
C ILE A 461 35.31 -8.00 -42.92
N GLN A 462 36.29 -7.97 -43.83
CA GLN A 462 36.93 -6.74 -44.29
C GLN A 462 36.01 -5.84 -45.13
N SER A 463 35.11 -6.43 -45.91
CA SER A 463 34.11 -5.69 -46.70
C SER A 463 32.93 -5.17 -45.87
N ASN A 464 32.63 -5.81 -44.73
CA ASN A 464 31.54 -5.39 -43.86
C ASN A 464 31.93 -4.20 -42.96
N LYS A 465 31.55 -2.99 -43.39
CA LYS A 465 31.83 -1.71 -42.69
C LYS A 465 31.32 -1.63 -41.23
N TYR A 466 30.33 -2.45 -40.84
CA TYR A 466 29.78 -2.46 -39.47
C TYR A 466 30.51 -3.42 -38.53
N ILE A 467 31.19 -4.42 -39.08
CA ILE A 467 31.84 -5.52 -38.35
C ILE A 467 33.35 -5.34 -38.30
N TYR A 468 33.98 -4.92 -39.40
CA TYR A 468 35.42 -4.70 -39.46
C TYR A 468 36.00 -3.79 -38.36
N PRO A 469 35.30 -2.73 -37.88
CA PRO A 469 35.78 -1.92 -36.76
C PRO A 469 35.63 -2.57 -35.38
N LYS A 470 34.82 -3.63 -35.26
CA LYS A 470 34.46 -4.29 -33.99
C LYS A 470 35.31 -5.53 -33.70
N VAL A 471 35.98 -6.08 -34.71
CA VAL A 471 36.83 -7.26 -34.57
C VAL A 471 38.29 -6.89 -34.35
N ASN A 472 38.95 -7.63 -33.45
CA ASN A 472 40.39 -7.48 -33.24
C ASN A 472 41.16 -8.18 -34.38
N ARG A 473 41.87 -7.39 -35.20
CA ARG A 473 42.64 -7.90 -36.35
C ARG A 473 43.77 -8.87 -35.99
N PHE A 474 44.19 -8.89 -34.72
CA PHE A 474 45.20 -9.81 -34.20
C PHE A 474 44.63 -11.16 -33.74
N GLU A 475 43.31 -11.33 -33.70
CA GLU A 475 42.64 -12.59 -33.33
C GLU A 475 42.40 -13.49 -34.54
N GLY A 476 42.32 -14.80 -34.32
CA GLY A 476 41.97 -15.77 -35.36
C GLY A 476 40.59 -15.50 -35.98
N ILE A 477 40.45 -15.76 -37.29
CA ILE A 477 39.23 -15.44 -38.04
C ILE A 477 37.97 -16.09 -37.45
N HIS A 478 38.07 -17.32 -36.95
CA HIS A 478 36.97 -18.00 -36.26
C HIS A 478 36.62 -17.37 -34.90
N LEU A 479 37.61 -16.83 -34.18
CA LEU A 479 37.37 -16.13 -32.92
C LEU A 479 36.71 -14.77 -33.17
N GLN A 480 37.11 -14.06 -34.23
CA GLN A 480 36.43 -12.84 -34.68
C GLN A 480 34.95 -13.11 -35.01
N ILE A 481 34.64 -14.15 -35.79
CA ILE A 481 33.26 -14.56 -36.10
C ILE A 481 32.49 -14.93 -34.83
N LYS A 482 33.08 -15.75 -33.95
CA LYS A 482 32.48 -16.15 -32.67
C LYS A 482 32.07 -14.92 -31.84
N LYS A 483 32.99 -13.97 -31.65
CA LYS A 483 32.70 -12.72 -30.92
C LYS A 483 31.60 -11.90 -31.59
N VAL A 484 31.60 -11.78 -32.92
CA VAL A 484 30.53 -11.08 -33.64
C VAL A 484 29.16 -11.66 -33.29
N ILE A 485 29.03 -12.99 -33.33
CA ILE A 485 27.78 -13.69 -32.99
C ILE A 485 27.42 -13.50 -31.51
N THR A 486 28.33 -13.80 -30.58
CA THR A 486 28.01 -13.87 -29.14
C THR A 486 27.96 -12.52 -28.43
N GLU A 487 28.78 -11.54 -28.84
CA GLU A 487 28.90 -10.25 -28.16
C GLU A 487 28.02 -9.15 -28.81
N TYR A 488 27.56 -9.35 -30.05
CA TYR A 488 26.74 -8.36 -30.76
C TYR A 488 25.39 -8.91 -31.24
N ILE A 489 25.35 -10.04 -31.96
CA ILE A 489 24.08 -10.51 -32.55
C ILE A 489 23.12 -11.08 -31.49
N MET A 490 23.59 -12.00 -30.65
CA MET A 490 22.75 -12.64 -29.62
C MET A 490 22.22 -11.63 -28.57
N PRO A 491 23.00 -10.64 -28.08
CA PRO A 491 22.48 -9.61 -27.17
C PRO A 491 21.42 -8.73 -27.81
N ILE A 492 21.59 -8.29 -29.07
CA ILE A 492 20.60 -7.48 -29.78
C ILE A 492 19.29 -8.26 -29.98
N LYS A 493 19.36 -9.52 -30.41
CA LYS A 493 18.15 -10.37 -30.54
C LYS A 493 17.48 -10.62 -29.18
N SER A 494 18.25 -10.79 -28.11
CA SER A 494 17.72 -10.93 -26.74
C SER A 494 17.05 -9.66 -26.23
N GLU A 495 17.65 -8.49 -26.50
CA GLU A 495 17.08 -7.18 -26.16
C GLU A 495 15.80 -6.89 -26.95
N LEU A 496 15.74 -7.26 -28.23
CA LEU A 496 14.51 -7.18 -29.04
C LEU A 496 13.40 -8.10 -28.51
N ILE A 497 13.73 -9.32 -28.06
CA ILE A 497 12.77 -10.20 -27.37
C ILE A 497 12.30 -9.53 -26.07
N ALA A 498 13.20 -8.99 -25.25
CA ALA A 498 12.84 -8.31 -24.00
C ALA A 498 11.95 -7.08 -24.23
N ILE A 499 12.24 -6.25 -25.24
CA ILE A 499 11.42 -5.09 -25.62
C ILE A 499 10.02 -5.53 -26.10
N LYS A 500 9.92 -6.63 -26.86
CA LYS A 500 8.63 -7.19 -27.32
C LYS A 500 7.84 -7.92 -26.21
N GLN A 501 8.52 -8.49 -25.20
CA GLN A 501 7.89 -9.33 -24.17
C GLN A 501 7.71 -8.65 -22.81
N SER A 502 8.22 -7.43 -22.58
CA SER A 502 8.08 -6.72 -21.30
C SER A 502 6.72 -6.02 -21.17
N PRO A 503 5.82 -6.47 -20.25
CA PRO A 503 4.62 -5.72 -19.88
C PRO A 503 5.00 -4.70 -18.81
N GLU A 504 5.84 -3.73 -19.17
CA GLU A 504 6.33 -2.74 -18.23
C GLU A 504 5.19 -1.83 -17.76
N VAL A 505 4.79 -2.00 -16.50
CA VAL A 505 3.87 -1.12 -15.78
C VAL A 505 4.53 0.25 -15.68
N CYS A 506 4.24 1.12 -16.64
CA CYS A 506 4.67 2.50 -16.57
C CYS A 506 3.91 3.20 -15.44
N PHE A 507 4.64 3.75 -14.46
CA PHE A 507 4.05 4.53 -13.36
C PHE A 507 3.55 5.91 -13.81
N HIS A 508 3.80 6.32 -15.06
CA HIS A 508 3.12 7.44 -15.69
C HIS A 508 1.76 6.98 -16.21
N THR A 509 0.71 7.74 -15.91
CA THR A 509 -0.66 7.48 -16.40
C THR A 509 -0.66 7.21 -17.90
N ILE A 510 -1.19 6.04 -18.28
CA ILE A 510 -1.57 5.73 -19.66
C ILE A 510 -2.41 6.88 -20.19
N ARG A 511 -2.12 7.37 -21.39
CA ARG A 511 -2.85 8.49 -22.00
C ARG A 511 -4.21 7.99 -22.52
N SER A 512 -5.16 7.76 -21.61
CA SER A 512 -6.54 7.38 -21.94
C SER A 512 -7.30 8.45 -22.74
N TYR A 513 -6.71 9.63 -22.90
CA TYR A 513 -7.30 10.83 -23.48
C TYR A 513 -6.31 11.61 -24.37
N CYS A 514 -6.81 12.21 -25.44
CA CYS A 514 -6.10 13.20 -26.25
C CYS A 514 -5.91 14.53 -25.48
N ASP A 515 -5.07 15.44 -25.98
CA ASP A 515 -4.90 16.81 -25.42
C ASP A 515 -6.21 17.59 -25.31
N CYS A 516 -7.21 17.30 -26.15
CA CYS A 516 -8.56 17.85 -26.01
C CYS A 516 -9.14 17.72 -24.60
N TYR A 517 -8.87 16.63 -23.88
CA TYR A 517 -9.39 16.42 -22.51
C TYR A 517 -8.71 17.34 -21.47
N TYR A 518 -7.41 17.59 -21.63
CA TYR A 518 -6.66 18.48 -20.75
C TYR A 518 -7.02 19.94 -21.01
N MET A 519 -7.30 20.28 -22.27
CA MET A 519 -7.81 21.58 -22.70
C MET A 519 -9.33 21.77 -22.48
N GLU A 520 -10.08 20.70 -22.19
CA GLU A 520 -11.53 20.79 -21.99
C GLU A 520 -11.85 21.53 -20.69
N THR A 521 -12.67 22.57 -20.84
CA THR A 521 -13.10 23.47 -19.75
C THR A 521 -14.58 23.29 -19.40
N ASP A 522 -15.39 22.72 -20.31
CA ASP A 522 -16.76 22.34 -19.99
C ASP A 522 -16.79 21.08 -19.11
N ILE A 523 -17.36 21.21 -17.92
CA ILE A 523 -17.41 20.13 -16.91
C ILE A 523 -18.27 18.95 -17.37
N SER A 524 -19.31 19.20 -18.18
CA SER A 524 -20.19 18.17 -18.71
C SER A 524 -19.47 17.36 -19.79
N GLU A 525 -18.84 18.03 -20.77
CA GLU A 525 -18.03 17.35 -21.79
C GLU A 525 -16.84 16.61 -21.17
N LYS A 526 -16.20 17.18 -20.15
CA LYS A 526 -15.11 16.49 -19.44
C LYS A 526 -15.59 15.20 -18.76
N LYS A 527 -16.74 15.22 -18.09
CA LYS A 527 -17.39 14.01 -17.54
C LYS A 527 -17.82 13.01 -18.60
N ARG A 528 -18.34 13.48 -19.74
CA ARG A 528 -18.64 12.63 -20.91
C ARG A 528 -17.38 11.91 -21.36
N MET A 529 -16.28 12.64 -21.56
CA MET A 529 -14.98 12.05 -21.89
C MET A 529 -14.53 11.04 -20.84
N GLU A 530 -14.59 11.34 -19.53
CA GLU A 530 -14.18 10.41 -18.48
C GLU A 530 -15.04 9.15 -18.41
N PHE A 531 -16.36 9.30 -18.20
CA PHE A 531 -17.25 8.21 -17.80
C PHE A 531 -18.14 7.67 -18.92
N GLY A 532 -18.25 8.37 -20.05
CA GLY A 532 -19.16 8.04 -21.14
C GLY A 532 -20.61 8.47 -20.91
N LYS A 533 -21.45 8.15 -21.89
CA LYS A 533 -22.88 8.50 -21.97
C LYS A 533 -23.71 7.24 -22.18
N CYS A 534 -24.85 7.13 -21.50
CA CYS A 534 -25.72 5.97 -21.65
C CYS A 534 -26.45 6.00 -23.00
N LYS A 535 -26.37 4.92 -23.79
CA LYS A 535 -27.10 4.77 -25.06
C LYS A 535 -28.62 4.68 -24.89
N GLU A 536 -29.09 4.23 -23.72
CA GLU A 536 -30.53 4.06 -23.45
C GLU A 536 -31.19 5.36 -22.97
N CYS A 537 -30.64 6.03 -21.95
CA CYS A 537 -31.23 7.25 -21.38
C CYS A 537 -30.53 8.56 -21.76
N LEU A 538 -29.48 8.52 -22.59
CA LEU A 538 -28.69 9.66 -23.08
C LEU A 538 -28.02 10.53 -22.01
N ASN A 539 -28.07 10.14 -20.72
CA ASN A 539 -27.37 10.83 -19.64
C ASN A 539 -25.89 10.43 -19.58
N ILE A 540 -25.03 11.39 -19.24
CA ILE A 540 -23.63 11.16 -18.90
C ILE A 540 -23.58 10.34 -17.59
N HIS A 541 -22.68 9.37 -17.51
CA HIS A 541 -22.50 8.57 -16.30
C HIS A 541 -21.94 9.42 -15.15
N GLU A 542 -22.43 9.19 -13.93
CA GLU A 542 -21.98 9.94 -12.74
C GLU A 542 -20.54 9.61 -12.34
N ASP A 543 -20.14 8.35 -12.55
CA ASP A 543 -18.84 7.78 -12.21
C ASP A 543 -18.52 6.54 -13.08
N LEU A 544 -17.42 5.85 -12.76
CA LEU A 544 -16.90 4.68 -13.49
C LEU A 544 -17.83 3.45 -13.49
N ASN A 545 -18.86 3.42 -12.65
CA ASN A 545 -19.83 2.31 -12.53
C ASN A 545 -20.90 2.34 -13.64
N GLY A 546 -20.97 3.40 -14.43
CA GLY A 546 -21.88 3.53 -15.56
C GLY A 546 -23.29 4.01 -15.19
N CYS A 547 -24.30 3.62 -15.98
CA CYS A 547 -25.66 4.14 -15.84
C CYS A 547 -26.48 3.40 -14.77
N LEU A 548 -26.45 3.92 -13.53
CA LEU A 548 -27.22 3.37 -12.41
C LEU A 548 -28.75 3.40 -12.64
N SER A 549 -29.28 4.41 -13.35
CA SER A 549 -30.72 4.57 -13.56
C SER A 549 -31.35 3.60 -14.57
N CYS A 550 -30.55 3.02 -15.48
CA CYS A 550 -31.00 2.00 -16.44
C CYS A 550 -30.73 0.56 -15.97
N ASN A 551 -29.92 0.38 -14.92
CA ASN A 551 -29.58 -0.95 -14.43
C ASN A 551 -30.79 -1.76 -13.92
N PRO A 552 -31.76 -1.19 -13.17
CA PRO A 552 -32.97 -1.92 -12.77
C PRO A 552 -33.74 -2.54 -13.95
N GLN A 553 -33.92 -1.79 -15.04
CA GLN A 553 -34.62 -2.29 -16.24
C GLN A 553 -33.80 -3.33 -17.01
N ARG A 554 -32.46 -3.30 -16.91
CA ARG A 554 -31.60 -4.35 -17.46
C ARG A 554 -31.73 -5.64 -16.65
N PHE A 555 -31.66 -5.57 -15.32
CA PHE A 555 -31.88 -6.73 -14.46
C PHE A 555 -33.27 -7.36 -14.64
N GLN A 556 -34.33 -6.54 -14.78
CA GLN A 556 -35.68 -7.03 -15.08
C GLN A 556 -35.75 -7.90 -16.36
N ARG A 557 -34.94 -7.61 -17.39
CA ARG A 557 -34.86 -8.41 -18.63
C ARG A 557 -34.15 -9.76 -18.43
N ASP A 558 -33.43 -9.92 -17.33
CA ASP A 558 -32.61 -11.09 -17.00
C ASP A 558 -33.18 -11.93 -15.84
N PHE A 559 -34.22 -11.47 -15.12
CA PHE A 559 -34.81 -12.18 -13.97
C PHE A 559 -35.18 -13.65 -14.24
N ASN A 560 -35.63 -13.98 -15.45
CA ASN A 560 -35.97 -15.34 -15.85
C ASN A 560 -34.77 -16.24 -16.20
N LYS A 561 -33.54 -15.71 -16.24
CA LYS A 561 -32.32 -16.44 -16.65
C LYS A 561 -31.56 -17.08 -15.47
N TRP A 562 -31.89 -16.71 -14.24
CA TRP A 562 -31.14 -17.07 -13.03
C TRP A 562 -32.04 -17.12 -11.78
N THR A 563 -33.07 -17.96 -11.84
CA THR A 563 -33.94 -18.29 -10.69
C THR A 563 -33.29 -19.35 -9.80
N SER A 564 -33.51 -19.24 -8.50
CA SER A 564 -33.17 -20.25 -7.49
C SER A 564 -34.21 -21.37 -7.35
N GLY A 565 -35.36 -21.26 -8.01
CA GLY A 565 -36.54 -22.09 -7.76
C GLY A 565 -37.28 -21.76 -6.44
N ASN A 566 -36.78 -20.82 -5.64
CA ASN A 566 -37.36 -20.40 -4.37
C ASN A 566 -37.88 -18.96 -4.44
N GLU A 567 -39.20 -18.77 -4.38
CA GLU A 567 -39.84 -17.46 -4.53
C GLU A 567 -39.36 -16.41 -3.51
N ILE A 568 -38.90 -16.81 -2.33
CA ILE A 568 -38.43 -15.89 -1.29
C ILE A 568 -37.04 -15.36 -1.65
N ILE A 569 -36.12 -16.24 -2.06
CA ILE A 569 -34.77 -15.88 -2.52
C ILE A 569 -34.86 -15.05 -3.81
N ASP A 570 -35.65 -15.48 -4.77
CA ASP A 570 -35.82 -14.78 -6.05
C ASP A 570 -36.37 -13.38 -5.82
N ARG A 571 -37.39 -13.22 -4.97
CA ARG A 571 -37.93 -11.91 -4.61
C ARG A 571 -36.89 -11.04 -3.90
N LEU A 572 -36.13 -11.58 -2.95
CA LEU A 572 -35.06 -10.86 -2.25
C LEU A 572 -34.03 -10.30 -3.23
N ILE A 573 -33.56 -11.13 -4.16
CA ILE A 573 -32.56 -10.78 -5.16
C ILE A 573 -33.14 -9.76 -6.15
N GLN A 574 -34.35 -9.98 -6.65
CA GLN A 574 -35.02 -9.05 -7.57
C GLN A 574 -35.26 -7.68 -6.93
N GLU A 575 -35.83 -7.63 -5.71
CA GLU A 575 -36.02 -6.38 -4.97
C GLU A 575 -34.69 -5.65 -4.73
N ASN A 576 -33.62 -6.37 -4.37
CA ASN A 576 -32.27 -5.81 -4.24
C ASN A 576 -31.76 -5.20 -5.56
N GLN A 577 -31.88 -5.92 -6.68
CA GLN A 577 -31.44 -5.51 -8.02
C GLN A 577 -32.25 -4.32 -8.59
N LEU A 578 -33.48 -4.09 -8.12
CA LEU A 578 -34.30 -2.94 -8.50
C LEU A 578 -33.94 -1.66 -7.76
N LEU A 579 -33.25 -1.74 -6.62
CA LEU A 579 -32.81 -0.57 -5.88
C LEU A 579 -31.63 0.09 -6.60
N VAL A 580 -31.68 1.42 -6.76
CA VAL A 580 -30.58 2.21 -7.35
C VAL A 580 -29.43 2.34 -6.33
N ARG A 581 -28.74 1.23 -6.08
CA ARG A 581 -27.63 1.11 -5.13
C ARG A 581 -26.30 0.91 -5.85
N ARG A 582 -25.24 1.51 -5.30
CA ARG A 582 -23.85 1.37 -5.79
C ARG A 582 -23.12 0.15 -5.20
N TYR A 583 -23.64 -0.43 -4.12
CA TYR A 583 -23.03 -1.52 -3.36
C TYR A 583 -24.08 -2.52 -2.89
N GLY A 584 -23.66 -3.75 -2.60
CA GLY A 584 -24.54 -4.81 -2.09
C GLY A 584 -25.53 -5.37 -3.11
N LEU A 585 -25.17 -5.38 -4.40
CA LEU A 585 -25.89 -6.12 -5.44
C LEU A 585 -25.83 -7.62 -5.12
N LEU A 586 -26.99 -8.26 -5.01
CA LEU A 586 -27.13 -9.71 -4.83
C LEU A 586 -27.35 -10.40 -6.18
N GLU A 587 -26.79 -11.59 -6.31
CA GLU A 587 -26.95 -12.48 -7.45
C GLU A 587 -27.40 -13.87 -6.98
N TRP A 588 -28.17 -14.59 -7.80
CA TRP A 588 -28.26 -16.05 -7.66
C TRP A 588 -27.06 -16.63 -8.39
N ILE A 589 -26.25 -17.44 -7.70
CA ILE A 589 -25.00 -17.96 -8.24
C ILE A 589 -25.13 -19.49 -8.32
N PRO A 590 -25.25 -20.08 -9.52
CA PRO A 590 -25.30 -21.53 -9.69
C PRO A 590 -24.05 -22.20 -9.09
N TYR A 591 -24.24 -23.32 -8.40
CA TYR A 591 -23.19 -23.93 -7.58
C TYR A 591 -22.01 -24.47 -8.41
N ASP A 592 -22.25 -24.86 -9.66
CA ASP A 592 -21.24 -25.28 -10.64
C ASP A 592 -20.28 -24.16 -11.06
N ARG A 593 -20.55 -22.89 -10.69
CA ARG A 593 -19.65 -21.75 -10.88
C ARG A 593 -18.59 -21.65 -9.77
N PHE A 594 -18.62 -22.53 -8.77
CA PHE A 594 -17.62 -22.62 -7.71
C PHE A 594 -16.67 -23.81 -7.92
N THR A 595 -15.37 -23.55 -7.88
CA THR A 595 -14.31 -24.58 -7.89
C THR A 595 -13.42 -24.43 -6.66
N ASN A 596 -12.59 -25.44 -6.38
CA ASN A 596 -11.65 -25.42 -5.24
C ASN A 596 -12.34 -25.14 -3.90
N ILE A 597 -13.47 -25.81 -3.64
CA ILE A 597 -14.23 -25.66 -2.39
C ILE A 597 -13.45 -26.33 -1.25
N ASN A 598 -13.05 -25.56 -0.23
CA ASN A 598 -12.25 -26.03 0.90
C ASN A 598 -12.91 -25.60 2.22
N TYR A 599 -13.00 -26.51 3.18
CA TYR A 599 -13.54 -26.21 4.51
C TYR A 599 -12.60 -25.27 5.30
N ILE A 600 -13.18 -24.24 5.94
CA ILE A 600 -12.46 -23.27 6.80
C ILE A 600 -12.75 -23.54 8.28
N ALA A 601 -14.03 -23.55 8.66
CA ALA A 601 -14.47 -23.59 10.05
C ALA A 601 -15.95 -23.96 10.19
N GLU A 602 -16.32 -24.42 11.38
CA GLU A 602 -17.69 -24.65 11.82
C GLU A 602 -17.91 -23.87 13.13
N GLY A 603 -18.99 -23.11 13.18
CA GLY A 603 -19.47 -22.41 14.37
C GLY A 603 -20.78 -23.03 14.87
N GLY A 604 -21.36 -22.48 15.93
CA GLY A 604 -22.60 -23.01 16.52
C GLY A 604 -23.82 -23.00 15.57
N PHE A 605 -23.79 -22.20 14.50
CA PHE A 605 -24.93 -21.95 13.63
C PHE A 605 -24.64 -22.15 12.13
N ALA A 606 -23.37 -22.29 11.73
CA ALA A 606 -22.97 -22.32 10.32
C ALA A 606 -21.63 -23.02 10.07
N LYS A 607 -21.48 -23.58 8.87
CA LYS A 607 -20.20 -24.07 8.31
C LYS A 607 -19.72 -23.08 7.26
N VAL A 608 -18.41 -22.83 7.22
CA VAL A 608 -17.80 -21.87 6.30
C VAL A 608 -16.73 -22.56 5.45
N TYR A 609 -16.81 -22.35 4.14
CA TYR A 609 -15.87 -22.85 3.14
C TYR A 609 -15.26 -21.68 2.36
N SER A 610 -14.06 -21.83 1.80
CA SER A 610 -13.56 -20.98 0.72
C SER A 610 -13.87 -21.63 -0.61
N ALA A 611 -14.12 -20.82 -1.64
CA ALA A 611 -14.29 -21.29 -3.01
C ALA A 611 -13.75 -20.27 -4.02
N THR A 612 -13.44 -20.73 -5.23
CA THR A 612 -13.14 -19.89 -6.39
C THR A 612 -14.41 -19.72 -7.21
N TRP A 613 -14.97 -18.51 -7.26
CA TRP A 613 -16.07 -18.17 -8.14
C TRP A 613 -15.52 -17.75 -9.51
N ILE A 614 -15.76 -18.56 -10.55
CA ILE A 614 -15.09 -18.40 -11.85
C ILE A 614 -15.50 -17.14 -12.63
N ASP A 615 -16.73 -16.65 -12.43
CA ASP A 615 -17.22 -15.44 -13.09
C ASP A 615 -16.85 -14.15 -12.33
N GLY A 616 -16.85 -14.22 -11.00
CA GLY A 616 -16.80 -13.06 -10.12
C GLY A 616 -18.04 -12.15 -10.19
N GLN A 617 -18.09 -11.19 -9.27
CA GLN A 617 -19.20 -10.23 -9.17
C GLN A 617 -19.41 -9.43 -10.46
N ILE A 618 -20.65 -9.02 -10.73
CA ILE A 618 -20.94 -7.97 -11.71
C ILE A 618 -20.24 -6.67 -11.29
N LYS A 619 -19.48 -6.09 -12.23
CA LYS A 619 -18.78 -4.80 -12.09
C LYS A 619 -19.66 -3.66 -12.62
N LYS A 620 -20.12 -3.75 -13.87
CA LYS A 620 -20.96 -2.76 -14.56
C LYS A 620 -21.49 -3.27 -15.90
N TRP A 621 -22.45 -2.55 -16.49
CA TRP A 621 -22.92 -2.81 -17.86
C TRP A 621 -21.89 -2.37 -18.92
N SER A 622 -21.65 -3.19 -19.95
CA SER A 622 -20.95 -2.78 -21.17
C SER A 622 -21.94 -2.34 -22.24
N GLN A 623 -21.70 -1.16 -22.81
CA GLN A 623 -22.45 -0.66 -23.97
C GLN A 623 -21.86 -1.10 -25.30
N LEU A 624 -20.73 -1.81 -25.27
CA LEU A 624 -20.07 -2.37 -26.44
C LEU A 624 -20.53 -3.82 -26.67
N SER A 625 -20.50 -4.67 -25.65
CA SER A 625 -20.99 -6.06 -25.75
C SER A 625 -22.47 -6.22 -25.38
N ASN A 626 -23.13 -5.15 -24.92
CA ASN A 626 -24.54 -5.15 -24.48
C ASN A 626 -24.82 -6.23 -23.41
N ASN A 627 -23.91 -6.35 -22.45
CA ASN A 627 -23.92 -7.37 -21.40
C ASN A 627 -23.19 -6.90 -20.13
N TRP A 628 -23.38 -7.59 -19.01
CA TRP A 628 -22.70 -7.32 -17.74
C TRP A 628 -21.21 -7.69 -17.81
N ARG A 629 -20.32 -6.72 -17.55
CA ARG A 629 -18.91 -6.99 -17.26
C ARG A 629 -18.80 -7.49 -15.83
N ARG A 630 -18.01 -8.55 -15.63
CA ARG A 630 -17.71 -9.14 -14.32
C ARG A 630 -16.24 -8.97 -13.96
N ASN A 631 -15.90 -9.20 -12.69
CA ASN A 631 -14.52 -9.15 -12.21
C ASN A 631 -13.65 -10.33 -12.66
N GLY A 632 -14.24 -11.45 -13.12
CA GLY A 632 -13.52 -12.69 -13.38
C GLY A 632 -13.24 -13.47 -12.08
N SER A 633 -12.51 -14.58 -12.23
CA SER A 633 -12.20 -15.54 -11.16
C SER A 633 -11.80 -14.86 -9.83
N THR A 634 -12.65 -15.01 -8.81
CA THR A 634 -12.52 -14.34 -7.50
C THR A 634 -12.68 -15.36 -6.36
N VAL A 635 -11.87 -15.26 -5.30
CA VAL A 635 -12.04 -16.10 -4.10
C VAL A 635 -13.16 -15.55 -3.21
N VAL A 636 -14.07 -16.42 -2.78
CA VAL A 636 -15.24 -16.11 -1.94
C VAL A 636 -15.30 -17.04 -0.73
N ALA A 637 -16.06 -16.65 0.28
CA ALA A 637 -16.45 -17.51 1.40
C ALA A 637 -17.90 -17.97 1.21
N LEU A 638 -18.16 -19.27 1.34
CA LEU A 638 -19.50 -19.86 1.34
C LEU A 638 -19.90 -20.15 2.78
N LYS A 639 -20.89 -19.43 3.32
CA LYS A 639 -21.44 -19.64 4.67
C LYS A 639 -22.74 -20.44 4.56
N VAL A 640 -22.66 -21.73 4.85
CA VAL A 640 -23.78 -22.69 4.90
C VAL A 640 -24.41 -22.63 6.29
N LEU A 641 -25.72 -22.41 6.40
CA LEU A 641 -26.40 -22.46 7.70
C LEU A 641 -26.77 -23.89 8.08
N ASN A 642 -26.73 -24.20 9.39
CA ASN A 642 -27.14 -25.50 9.89
C ASN A 642 -28.68 -25.64 9.80
N SER A 643 -29.18 -26.76 9.25
CA SER A 643 -30.62 -27.06 9.05
C SER A 643 -31.33 -26.09 8.09
N SER A 644 -30.74 -25.84 6.91
CA SER A 644 -31.23 -24.82 5.98
C SER A 644 -32.49 -25.18 5.16
N GLU A 645 -33.19 -26.27 5.51
CA GLU A 645 -34.49 -26.69 4.95
C GLU A 645 -35.55 -25.59 4.96
N ASN A 646 -35.45 -24.63 5.88
CA ASN A 646 -36.23 -23.40 5.88
C ASN A 646 -35.30 -22.18 6.00
N ILE A 647 -35.45 -21.23 5.07
CA ILE A 647 -34.73 -19.95 5.11
C ILE A 647 -35.21 -19.14 6.31
N SER A 648 -34.30 -18.80 7.22
CA SER A 648 -34.60 -17.93 8.38
C SER A 648 -34.63 -16.46 7.99
N GLU A 649 -35.36 -15.65 8.78
CA GLU A 649 -35.35 -14.19 8.67
C GLU A 649 -33.93 -13.62 8.91
N ASP A 650 -33.18 -14.25 9.82
CA ASP A 650 -31.77 -13.94 10.09
C ASP A 650 -30.85 -14.11 8.86
N PHE A 651 -31.06 -15.16 8.04
CA PHE A 651 -30.33 -15.38 6.79
C PHE A 651 -30.61 -14.28 5.76
N LEU A 652 -31.88 -13.86 5.63
CA LEU A 652 -32.28 -12.79 4.72
C LEU A 652 -31.70 -11.44 5.16
N ASN A 653 -31.68 -11.16 6.47
CA ASN A 653 -31.09 -9.95 7.03
C ASN A 653 -29.57 -9.90 6.81
N GLU A 654 -28.86 -11.02 6.93
CA GLU A 654 -27.42 -11.08 6.62
C GLU A 654 -27.15 -10.85 5.12
N ALA A 655 -27.94 -11.46 4.22
CA ALA A 655 -27.82 -11.20 2.79
C ALA A 655 -28.00 -9.72 2.42
N LEU A 656 -28.91 -9.00 3.10
CA LEU A 656 -29.18 -7.58 2.85
C LEU A 656 -28.13 -6.60 3.43
N SER A 657 -27.12 -7.08 4.15
CA SER A 657 -26.15 -6.26 4.90
C SER A 657 -25.05 -5.63 4.01
N GLY A 658 -25.45 -4.87 2.99
CA GLY A 658 -24.58 -4.25 1.98
C GLY A 658 -24.06 -2.85 2.33
N TYR A 659 -23.36 -2.67 3.46
CA TYR A 659 -22.89 -1.37 3.95
C TYR A 659 -21.36 -1.18 3.87
N MET A 660 -20.89 0.07 3.92
CA MET A 660 -19.45 0.38 3.94
C MET A 660 -18.82 -0.11 5.25
N CYS A 661 -17.67 -0.80 5.14
CA CYS A 661 -16.97 -1.51 6.22
C CYS A 661 -17.78 -2.67 6.84
N VAL A 662 -18.72 -3.23 6.09
CA VAL A 662 -19.39 -4.51 6.36
C VAL A 662 -18.96 -5.53 5.30
N ILE A 663 -18.82 -6.80 5.67
CA ILE A 663 -18.51 -7.89 4.73
C ILE A 663 -19.58 -7.91 3.64
N LYS A 664 -19.15 -7.76 2.38
CA LYS A 664 -20.07 -7.77 1.26
C LYS A 664 -20.62 -9.19 1.03
N CYS A 665 -21.95 -9.32 1.08
CA CYS A 665 -22.64 -10.42 0.41
C CYS A 665 -22.69 -10.14 -1.11
N PHE A 666 -22.32 -11.13 -1.92
CA PHE A 666 -22.45 -11.11 -3.38
C PHE A 666 -23.72 -11.80 -3.86
N GLY A 667 -24.30 -12.70 -3.07
CA GLY A 667 -25.39 -13.54 -3.53
C GLY A 667 -25.65 -14.76 -2.66
N ILE A 668 -26.53 -15.61 -3.18
CA ILE A 668 -26.93 -16.88 -2.57
C ILE A 668 -26.67 -18.01 -3.57
N THR A 669 -26.31 -19.19 -3.06
CA THR A 669 -26.20 -20.43 -3.82
C THR A 669 -26.84 -21.59 -3.02
N GLN A 670 -26.98 -22.75 -3.64
CA GLN A 670 -27.46 -23.97 -3.01
C GLN A 670 -26.62 -25.16 -3.46
N ASP A 671 -26.17 -25.98 -2.51
CA ASP A 671 -25.46 -27.23 -2.83
C ASP A 671 -26.46 -28.22 -3.47
N PRO A 672 -26.20 -28.76 -4.68
CA PRO A 672 -27.14 -29.64 -5.38
C PRO A 672 -27.21 -31.06 -4.80
N ILE A 673 -26.34 -31.42 -3.86
CA ILE A 673 -26.28 -32.72 -3.21
C ILE A 673 -26.94 -32.66 -1.82
N THR A 674 -26.59 -31.66 -1.00
CA THR A 674 -27.18 -31.53 0.35
C THR A 674 -28.46 -30.70 0.36
N TYR A 675 -28.76 -29.99 -0.74
CA TYR A 675 -29.80 -28.97 -0.85
C TYR A 675 -29.62 -27.77 0.10
N ASP A 676 -28.44 -27.63 0.74
CA ASP A 676 -28.23 -26.55 1.69
C ASP A 676 -28.00 -25.20 1.00
N TYR A 677 -28.65 -24.16 1.50
CA TYR A 677 -28.40 -22.78 1.07
C TYR A 677 -27.14 -22.20 1.73
N ALA A 678 -26.36 -21.46 0.92
CA ALA A 678 -25.16 -20.77 1.37
C ALA A 678 -25.14 -19.30 0.93
N LEU A 679 -24.72 -18.42 1.84
CA LEU A 679 -24.38 -17.04 1.50
C LEU A 679 -22.99 -17.00 0.84
N VAL A 680 -22.89 -16.27 -0.27
CA VAL A 680 -21.64 -16.06 -1.01
C VAL A 680 -21.06 -14.72 -0.58
N LEU A 681 -20.07 -14.75 0.31
CA LEU A 681 -19.50 -13.60 1.00
C LEU A 681 -18.10 -13.24 0.48
N GLN A 682 -17.68 -12.00 0.71
CA GLN A 682 -16.29 -11.58 0.53
C GLN A 682 -15.34 -12.44 1.39
N TYR A 683 -14.36 -13.06 0.75
CA TYR A 683 -13.30 -13.78 1.45
C TYR A 683 -12.34 -12.80 2.13
N MET A 684 -11.98 -13.09 3.38
CA MET A 684 -11.20 -12.20 4.24
C MET A 684 -9.84 -12.84 4.55
N GLU A 685 -8.81 -12.52 3.75
CA GLU A 685 -7.51 -13.20 3.75
C GLU A 685 -6.78 -13.21 5.11
N ASN A 686 -6.99 -12.19 5.94
CA ASN A 686 -6.37 -12.13 7.27
C ASN A 686 -7.23 -12.74 8.39
N GLY A 687 -8.41 -13.27 8.06
CA GLY A 687 -9.34 -13.89 9.00
C GLY A 687 -9.97 -12.90 9.98
N ASP A 688 -10.46 -13.44 11.10
CA ASP A 688 -11.04 -12.64 12.18
C ASP A 688 -9.99 -11.82 12.95
N LEU A 689 -10.43 -10.73 13.56
CA LEU A 689 -9.62 -9.76 14.28
C LEU A 689 -8.87 -10.43 15.44
N ARG A 690 -9.42 -11.44 16.11
CA ARG A 690 -8.73 -12.09 17.24
C ARG A 690 -7.55 -12.94 16.75
N LYS A 691 -7.74 -13.76 15.71
CA LYS A 691 -6.65 -14.49 15.06
C LYS A 691 -5.60 -13.54 14.48
N TYR A 692 -6.04 -12.44 13.84
CA TYR A 692 -5.16 -11.41 13.31
C TYR A 692 -4.30 -10.75 14.41
N LEU A 693 -4.91 -10.31 15.51
CA LEU A 693 -4.24 -9.73 16.67
C LEU A 693 -3.21 -10.70 17.27
N LYS A 694 -3.59 -11.97 17.48
CA LYS A 694 -2.66 -13.01 17.98
C LYS A 694 -1.47 -13.22 17.04
N ARG A 695 -1.71 -13.36 15.72
CA ARG A 695 -0.66 -13.58 14.71
C ARG A 695 0.28 -12.39 14.54
N THR A 696 -0.21 -11.17 14.77
CA THR A 696 0.53 -9.93 14.51
C THR A 696 1.01 -9.20 15.76
N ILE A 697 0.93 -9.81 16.95
CA ILE A 697 1.25 -9.17 18.23
C ILE A 697 2.61 -8.42 18.25
N ASN A 698 3.64 -8.99 17.61
CA ASN A 698 5.00 -8.44 17.53
C ASN A 698 5.23 -7.49 16.33
N THR A 699 4.30 -7.40 15.38
CA THR A 699 4.47 -6.64 14.11
C THR A 699 3.40 -5.56 13.90
N LEU A 700 2.29 -5.61 14.63
CA LEU A 700 1.14 -4.75 14.44
C LEU A 700 1.37 -3.34 14.98
N THR A 701 1.79 -2.45 14.08
CA THR A 701 2.01 -1.03 14.38
C THR A 701 0.77 -0.35 14.96
N TRP A 702 1.01 0.59 15.88
CA TRP A 702 -0.06 1.40 16.49
C TRP A 702 -0.92 2.15 15.45
N LYS A 703 -0.31 2.66 14.37
CA LYS A 703 -1.02 3.28 13.25
C LYS A 703 -2.04 2.34 12.60
N ARG A 704 -1.74 1.03 12.46
CA ARG A 704 -2.70 0.05 11.94
C ARG A 704 -3.79 -0.27 12.97
N ARG A 705 -3.44 -0.43 14.26
CA ARG A 705 -4.43 -0.60 15.35
C ARG A 705 -5.47 0.51 15.36
N MET A 706 -5.02 1.77 15.31
CA MET A 706 -5.91 2.94 15.24
C MET A 706 -6.71 3.05 13.94
N SER A 707 -6.22 2.45 12.84
CA SER A 707 -6.97 2.40 11.58
C SER A 707 -8.07 1.33 11.66
N ASN A 708 -7.76 0.12 12.16
CA ASN A 708 -8.77 -0.91 12.44
C ASN A 708 -9.87 -0.37 13.38
N ILE A 709 -9.51 0.33 14.47
CA ILE A 709 -10.48 0.96 15.39
C ILE A 709 -11.38 1.96 14.64
N TYR A 710 -10.82 2.79 13.78
CA TYR A 710 -11.58 3.77 13.01
C TYR A 710 -12.56 3.09 12.03
N ASP A 711 -12.11 2.07 11.31
CA ASP A 711 -12.92 1.32 10.35
C ASP A 711 -14.10 0.59 11.04
N ILE A 712 -13.87 0.00 12.21
CA ILE A 712 -14.92 -0.66 13.02
C ILE A 712 -15.94 0.38 13.52
N CYS A 713 -15.50 1.53 14.03
CA CYS A 713 -16.41 2.59 14.47
C CYS A 713 -17.22 3.17 13.31
N LEU A 714 -16.62 3.28 12.11
CA LEU A 714 -17.29 3.71 10.89
C LEU A 714 -18.35 2.69 10.44
N ALA A 715 -18.06 1.39 10.53
CA ALA A 715 -19.01 0.32 10.27
C ALA A 715 -20.20 0.35 11.24
N ILE A 716 -19.96 0.44 12.55
CA ILE A 716 -21.02 0.56 13.57
C ILE A 716 -21.88 1.81 13.33
N ASP A 717 -21.28 2.95 13.01
CA ASP A 717 -22.03 4.17 12.73
C ASP A 717 -22.92 4.04 11.48
N ASN A 718 -22.47 3.32 10.44
CA ASN A 718 -23.32 3.01 9.29
C ASN A 718 -24.49 2.09 9.65
N ILE A 719 -24.28 1.08 10.50
CA ILE A 719 -25.33 0.16 10.98
C ILE A 719 -26.36 0.94 11.82
N HIS A 720 -25.89 1.73 12.79
CA HIS A 720 -26.74 2.49 13.72
C HIS A 720 -27.52 3.61 13.03
N LYS A 721 -26.96 4.27 11.99
CA LYS A 721 -27.68 5.24 11.14
C LYS A 721 -28.92 4.64 10.47
N HIS A 722 -28.88 3.37 10.11
CA HIS A 722 -30.04 2.64 9.55
C HIS A 722 -30.97 2.07 10.62
N ARG A 723 -30.77 2.43 11.90
CA ARG A 723 -31.51 1.93 13.07
C ARG A 723 -31.44 0.41 13.23
N LEU A 724 -30.32 -0.19 12.80
CA LEU A 724 -30.02 -1.61 13.00
C LEU A 724 -29.09 -1.80 14.21
N MET A 725 -29.11 -3.00 14.79
CA MET A 725 -28.24 -3.40 15.90
C MET A 725 -27.53 -4.72 15.54
N HIS A 726 -26.24 -4.85 15.85
CA HIS A 726 -25.47 -6.06 15.56
C HIS A 726 -25.78 -7.21 16.54
N LYS A 727 -25.98 -6.87 17.83
CA LYS A 727 -26.29 -7.77 18.95
C LYS A 727 -25.20 -8.75 19.38
N ASP A 728 -24.45 -9.36 18.46
CA ASP A 728 -23.30 -10.25 18.77
C ASP A 728 -21.97 -9.68 18.27
N LEU A 729 -21.69 -8.42 18.63
CA LEU A 729 -20.49 -7.72 18.20
C LEU A 729 -19.28 -8.16 19.03
N HIS A 730 -18.36 -8.90 18.42
CA HIS A 730 -17.13 -9.33 19.06
C HIS A 730 -15.99 -9.52 18.04
N PRO A 731 -14.71 -9.58 18.45
CA PRO A 731 -13.56 -9.72 17.54
C PRO A 731 -13.58 -10.96 16.62
N GLY A 732 -14.33 -12.01 16.94
CA GLY A 732 -14.57 -13.14 16.03
C GLY A 732 -15.47 -12.82 14.82
N ASN A 733 -16.26 -11.75 14.91
CA ASN A 733 -17.22 -11.25 13.91
C ASN A 733 -16.72 -9.96 13.24
N ILE A 734 -15.45 -9.61 13.48
CA ILE A 734 -14.75 -8.52 12.82
C ILE A 734 -13.61 -9.16 12.04
N PHE A 735 -13.49 -8.84 10.77
CA PHE A 735 -12.57 -9.49 9.84
C PHE A 735 -11.63 -8.47 9.23
N ILE A 736 -10.40 -8.90 8.96
CA ILE A 736 -9.34 -8.02 8.47
C ILE A 736 -8.99 -8.36 7.02
N ASP A 737 -8.93 -7.32 6.19
CA ASP A 737 -8.38 -7.35 4.85
C ASP A 737 -6.96 -6.76 4.84
N SER A 738 -6.24 -6.87 3.71
CA SER A 738 -5.02 -6.13 3.42
C SER A 738 -5.07 -4.67 3.90
N THR A 739 -6.20 -3.98 3.73
CA THR A 739 -6.29 -2.51 3.93
C THR A 739 -7.17 -2.10 5.10
N PHE A 740 -8.35 -2.71 5.29
CA PHE A 740 -9.37 -2.26 6.24
C PHE A 740 -9.85 -3.36 7.20
N ALA A 741 -10.57 -2.96 8.26
CA ALA A 741 -11.41 -3.86 9.05
C ALA A 741 -12.87 -3.82 8.62
N TYR A 742 -13.56 -4.96 8.68
CA TYR A 742 -14.95 -5.13 8.29
C TYR A 742 -15.73 -5.88 9.38
N ILE A 743 -17.01 -5.54 9.57
CA ILE A 743 -17.92 -6.30 10.44
C ILE A 743 -18.67 -7.35 9.62
N GLY A 744 -18.89 -8.54 10.17
CA GLY A 744 -19.62 -9.65 9.55
C GLY A 744 -20.47 -10.41 10.57
N ASP A 745 -21.15 -11.46 10.10
CA ASP A 745 -22.08 -12.28 10.89
C ASP A 745 -23.32 -11.51 11.42
N PHE A 746 -24.18 -11.11 10.48
CA PHE A 746 -25.41 -10.36 10.75
C PHE A 746 -26.61 -11.26 11.07
N GLY A 747 -26.38 -12.55 11.38
CA GLY A 747 -27.42 -13.52 11.74
C GLY A 747 -28.18 -13.22 13.04
N PHE A 748 -27.89 -12.09 13.70
CA PHE A 748 -28.68 -11.53 14.79
C PHE A 748 -29.06 -10.06 14.57
N CYS A 749 -28.98 -9.52 13.34
CA CYS A 749 -29.30 -8.13 13.05
C CYS A 749 -30.83 -7.91 12.96
N MET A 750 -31.39 -6.89 13.64
CA MET A 750 -32.80 -6.49 13.47
C MET A 750 -32.99 -4.96 13.65
N PRO A 751 -34.10 -4.37 13.15
CA PRO A 751 -34.50 -3.01 13.43
C PRO A 751 -34.68 -2.70 14.93
N ALA A 752 -34.23 -1.53 15.37
CA ALA A 752 -34.34 -1.06 16.75
C ALA A 752 -35.78 -0.84 17.25
N ASN A 753 -36.76 -0.81 16.34
CA ASN A 753 -38.16 -0.48 16.64
C ASN A 753 -39.08 -1.72 16.73
N GLU A 754 -38.57 -2.93 16.52
CA GLU A 754 -39.40 -4.14 16.58
C GLU A 754 -39.76 -4.52 18.01
N ASN A 755 -41.04 -4.35 18.32
CA ASN A 755 -41.59 -4.66 19.64
C ASN A 755 -41.59 -6.17 19.90
N ILE A 756 -40.58 -6.61 20.65
CA ILE A 756 -40.44 -7.96 21.19
C ILE A 756 -41.65 -8.28 22.08
N LYS A 757 -42.70 -8.90 21.52
CA LYS A 757 -43.90 -9.29 22.28
C LYS A 757 -44.16 -10.80 22.35
N ASN A 758 -43.55 -11.60 21.48
CA ASN A 758 -43.91 -13.02 21.32
C ASN A 758 -42.72 -14.00 21.57
N SER A 759 -42.07 -13.93 22.73
CA SER A 759 -41.30 -15.08 23.25
C SER A 759 -41.20 -15.00 24.77
N THR A 760 -41.74 -16.00 25.47
CA THR A 760 -41.92 -16.01 26.94
C THR A 760 -40.70 -16.47 27.75
N LYS A 761 -39.58 -16.78 27.09
CA LYS A 761 -38.22 -16.89 27.66
C LYS A 761 -37.23 -16.59 26.52
N LYS A 762 -36.62 -15.40 26.51
CA LYS A 762 -35.58 -15.11 25.51
C LYS A 762 -34.24 -15.72 25.95
N ASN A 763 -33.85 -16.77 25.24
CA ASN A 763 -32.49 -17.29 25.25
C ASN A 763 -31.52 -16.17 24.84
N ILE A 764 -30.55 -15.85 25.70
CA ILE A 764 -29.53 -14.84 25.45
C ILE A 764 -28.35 -15.54 24.77
N TYR A 765 -27.97 -15.11 23.57
CA TYR A 765 -26.78 -15.61 22.87
C TYR A 765 -25.72 -14.52 22.79
N GLY A 766 -24.45 -14.92 22.88
CA GLY A 766 -23.31 -14.03 22.66
C GLY A 766 -22.05 -14.45 23.42
N VAL A 767 -21.03 -13.59 23.37
CA VAL A 767 -19.74 -13.81 24.04
C VAL A 767 -19.63 -12.97 25.32
N LEU A 768 -19.81 -13.62 26.48
CA LEU A 768 -19.97 -13.01 27.82
C LEU A 768 -19.11 -11.74 28.09
N PRO A 769 -17.78 -11.71 27.88
CA PRO A 769 -16.97 -10.49 28.10
C PRO A 769 -17.40 -9.23 27.33
N TYR A 770 -18.04 -9.36 26.17
CA TYR A 770 -18.46 -8.23 25.31
C TYR A 770 -19.93 -7.85 25.49
N MET A 771 -20.69 -8.63 26.27
CA MET A 771 -22.11 -8.38 26.45
C MET A 771 -22.36 -7.33 27.52
N ALA A 772 -23.21 -6.36 27.19
CA ALA A 772 -23.57 -5.30 28.12
C ALA A 772 -24.35 -5.85 29.33
N PRO A 773 -24.14 -5.31 30.54
CA PRO A 773 -24.67 -5.90 31.78
C PRO A 773 -26.21 -5.92 31.80
N GLU A 774 -26.89 -5.00 31.13
CA GLU A 774 -28.35 -5.03 30.97
C GLU A 774 -28.84 -6.21 30.13
N ILE A 775 -28.06 -6.66 29.14
CA ILE A 775 -28.39 -7.80 28.27
C ILE A 775 -28.18 -9.12 29.03
N LEU A 776 -27.12 -9.20 29.85
CA LEU A 776 -26.92 -10.33 30.76
C LEU A 776 -28.08 -10.51 31.76
N ARG A 777 -28.78 -9.41 32.09
CA ARG A 777 -30.03 -9.40 32.90
C ARG A 777 -31.29 -9.75 32.10
N GLY A 778 -31.18 -10.06 30.81
CA GLY A 778 -32.31 -10.34 29.93
C GLY A 778 -33.10 -9.11 29.46
N LYS A 779 -32.58 -7.88 29.62
CA LYS A 779 -33.20 -6.70 28.99
C LYS A 779 -32.95 -6.75 27.46
N PRO A 780 -33.83 -6.17 26.62
CA PRO A 780 -33.64 -6.14 25.17
C PRO A 780 -32.33 -5.50 24.72
N HIS A 781 -31.79 -5.96 23.58
CA HIS A 781 -30.72 -5.27 22.87
C HIS A 781 -31.13 -3.86 22.47
N THR A 782 -30.14 -2.96 22.51
CA THR A 782 -30.27 -1.55 22.12
C THR A 782 -29.03 -1.13 21.31
N LEU A 783 -29.08 -0.02 20.58
CA LEU A 783 -27.90 0.58 19.95
C LEU A 783 -26.76 0.78 20.98
N ALA A 784 -27.11 1.22 22.19
CA ALA A 784 -26.18 1.40 23.30
C ALA A 784 -25.55 0.08 23.80
N SER A 785 -26.17 -1.08 23.57
CA SER A 785 -25.57 -2.39 23.89
C SER A 785 -24.45 -2.77 22.93
N ASP A 786 -24.56 -2.46 21.63
CA ASP A 786 -23.43 -2.61 20.69
C ASP A 786 -22.27 -1.66 21.05
N ILE A 787 -22.56 -0.46 21.56
CA ILE A 787 -21.54 0.50 22.01
C ILE A 787 -20.72 -0.04 23.19
N TYR A 788 -21.35 -0.77 24.12
CA TYR A 788 -20.63 -1.45 25.19
C TYR A 788 -19.64 -2.46 24.62
N SER A 789 -20.09 -3.32 23.71
CA SER A 789 -19.25 -4.31 23.03
C SER A 789 -18.09 -3.64 22.28
N LEU A 790 -18.37 -2.54 21.57
CA LEU A 790 -17.37 -1.71 20.89
C LEU A 790 -16.31 -1.16 21.86
N GLY A 791 -16.71 -0.71 23.05
CA GLY A 791 -15.78 -0.26 24.10
C GLY A 791 -14.80 -1.36 24.53
N VAL A 792 -15.30 -2.58 24.75
CA VAL A 792 -14.48 -3.75 25.09
C VAL A 792 -13.53 -4.11 23.93
N ILE A 793 -14.02 -4.08 22.68
CA ILE A 793 -13.23 -4.37 21.47
C ILE A 793 -12.09 -3.37 21.26
N ILE A 794 -12.37 -2.06 21.43
CA ILE A 794 -11.35 -1.01 21.34
C ILE A 794 -10.24 -1.27 22.36
N ASN A 795 -10.59 -1.65 23.59
CA ASN A 795 -9.59 -2.01 24.60
C ASN A 795 -8.75 -3.24 24.16
N GLU A 796 -9.36 -4.32 23.67
CA GLU A 796 -8.63 -5.51 23.19
C GLU A 796 -7.71 -5.22 22.00
N ILE A 797 -8.08 -4.33 21.07
CA ILE A 797 -7.18 -3.92 19.98
C ILE A 797 -5.94 -3.18 20.52
N ILE A 798 -6.11 -2.38 21.57
CA ILE A 798 -5.03 -1.63 22.23
C ILE A 798 -4.13 -2.57 23.03
N THR A 799 -4.73 -3.44 23.86
CA THR A 799 -4.02 -4.32 24.80
C THR A 799 -3.58 -5.66 24.20
N VAL A 800 -4.09 -6.07 23.03
CA VAL A 800 -3.90 -7.40 22.41
C VAL A 800 -4.23 -8.57 23.36
N ILE A 801 -4.87 -8.28 24.49
CA ILE A 801 -5.19 -9.22 25.56
C ILE A 801 -6.71 -9.36 25.57
N PRO A 802 -7.26 -10.57 25.30
CA PRO A 802 -8.68 -10.80 25.39
C PRO A 802 -9.23 -10.43 26.78
N PRO A 803 -10.40 -9.78 26.87
CA PRO A 803 -10.98 -9.37 28.14
C PRO A 803 -11.23 -10.60 29.03
N PHE A 804 -10.81 -10.50 30.30
CA PHE A 804 -10.98 -11.53 31.33
C PHE A 804 -10.28 -12.88 31.04
N ASN A 805 -9.21 -12.87 30.24
CA ASN A 805 -8.48 -14.08 29.80
C ASN A 805 -7.97 -15.00 30.91
N ASN A 806 -7.79 -14.51 32.13
CA ASN A 806 -7.23 -15.24 33.25
C ASN A 806 -8.28 -15.90 34.19
N GLN A 807 -9.56 -15.90 33.83
CA GLN A 807 -10.63 -16.45 34.69
C GLN A 807 -11.73 -17.19 33.90
N PRO A 808 -12.53 -18.08 34.56
CA PRO A 808 -13.66 -18.73 33.93
C PRO A 808 -14.71 -17.75 33.42
N HIS A 809 -15.30 -18.05 32.25
CA HIS A 809 -16.45 -17.31 31.74
C HIS A 809 -17.75 -17.97 32.24
N ASP A 810 -18.12 -17.68 33.49
CA ASP A 810 -19.26 -18.29 34.17
C ASP A 810 -20.17 -17.25 34.88
N LEU A 811 -21.11 -17.73 35.70
CA LEU A 811 -22.03 -16.90 36.48
C LEU A 811 -21.29 -15.87 37.37
N TYR A 812 -20.11 -16.20 37.92
CA TYR A 812 -19.38 -15.25 38.77
C TYR A 812 -18.83 -14.09 37.96
N LEU A 813 -18.38 -14.33 36.72
CA LEU A 813 -17.99 -13.24 35.81
C LEU A 813 -19.19 -12.37 35.42
N ALA A 814 -20.35 -12.97 35.15
CA ALA A 814 -21.58 -12.21 34.87
C ALA A 814 -22.03 -11.34 36.06
N LEU A 815 -21.93 -11.88 37.29
CA LEU A 815 -22.17 -11.13 38.54
C LEU A 815 -21.17 -9.98 38.70
N ASP A 816 -19.88 -10.23 38.46
CA ASP A 816 -18.83 -9.23 38.62
C ASP A 816 -18.95 -8.09 37.59
N ILE A 817 -19.28 -8.40 36.33
CA ILE A 817 -19.57 -7.40 35.28
C ILE A 817 -20.74 -6.50 35.68
N CYS A 818 -21.81 -7.07 36.24
CA CYS A 818 -22.95 -6.29 36.75
C CYS A 818 -22.58 -5.44 37.99
N ARG A 819 -21.68 -5.94 38.86
CA ARG A 819 -21.11 -5.18 39.99
C ARG A 819 -20.08 -4.12 39.58
N GLY A 820 -19.81 -3.98 38.28
CA GLY A 820 -19.00 -2.90 37.72
C GLY A 820 -17.56 -3.29 37.38
N LEU A 821 -17.19 -4.57 37.41
CA LEU A 821 -15.91 -5.05 36.87
C LEU A 821 -15.81 -4.70 35.38
N ARG A 822 -14.66 -4.18 34.95
CA ARG A 822 -14.34 -3.91 33.55
C ARG A 822 -12.94 -4.44 33.20
N PRO A 823 -12.65 -4.69 31.91
CA PRO A 823 -11.29 -5.00 31.46
C PRO A 823 -10.29 -3.91 31.86
N ASN A 824 -9.06 -4.30 32.20
CA ASN A 824 -8.01 -3.34 32.52
C ASN A 824 -7.61 -2.54 31.27
N ILE A 825 -7.56 -1.21 31.39
CA ILE A 825 -7.01 -0.31 30.38
C ILE A 825 -5.54 -0.05 30.72
N ARG A 826 -4.65 -0.21 29.73
CA ARG A 826 -3.22 0.05 29.87
C ARG A 826 -2.92 1.51 30.22
N SER A 827 -1.97 1.74 31.13
CA SER A 827 -1.58 3.08 31.59
C SER A 827 -1.02 3.95 30.46
N GLU A 828 -0.39 3.33 29.46
CA GLU A 828 0.20 3.98 28.29
C GLU A 828 -0.83 4.41 27.23
N THR A 829 -2.09 3.98 27.37
CA THR A 829 -3.22 4.40 26.50
C THR A 829 -3.45 5.91 26.65
N PRO A 830 -3.66 6.69 25.57
CA PRO A 830 -3.97 8.12 25.68
C PRO A 830 -5.21 8.38 26.53
N ASP A 831 -5.18 9.36 27.43
CA ASP A 831 -6.28 9.59 28.37
C ASP A 831 -7.60 9.93 27.67
N SER A 832 -7.56 10.68 26.56
CA SER A 832 -8.75 10.96 25.74
C SER A 832 -9.39 9.67 25.17
N LEU A 833 -8.60 8.61 24.95
CA LEU A 833 -9.04 7.28 24.52
C LEU A 833 -9.44 6.40 25.71
N LYS A 834 -8.75 6.47 26.86
CA LYS A 834 -9.18 5.85 28.12
C LYS A 834 -10.60 6.30 28.50
N GLU A 835 -10.85 7.61 28.46
CA GLU A 835 -12.16 8.20 28.77
C GLU A 835 -13.22 7.89 27.71
N LEU A 836 -12.82 7.62 26.45
CA LEU A 836 -13.75 7.12 25.43
C LEU A 836 -14.21 5.69 25.76
N ILE A 837 -13.25 4.78 26.01
CA ILE A 837 -13.51 3.38 26.38
C ILE A 837 -14.40 3.32 27.63
N LYS A 838 -14.07 4.10 28.67
CA LYS A 838 -14.86 4.17 29.92
C LYS A 838 -16.31 4.58 29.69
N LYS A 839 -16.56 5.57 28.83
CA LYS A 839 -17.92 5.99 28.48
C LYS A 839 -18.66 4.94 27.64
N CYS A 840 -17.97 4.25 26.72
CA CYS A 840 -18.59 3.20 25.93
C CYS A 840 -19.15 2.05 26.78
N TRP A 841 -18.45 1.64 27.84
CA TRP A 841 -18.86 0.52 28.69
C TRP A 841 -19.54 0.91 30.02
N ASP A 842 -20.13 2.11 30.11
CA ASP A 842 -20.88 2.55 31.29
C ASP A 842 -22.00 1.54 31.61
N ALA A 843 -22.21 1.24 32.88
CA ALA A 843 -23.29 0.37 33.36
C ALA A 843 -24.69 0.85 32.96
N LYS A 844 -24.89 2.17 32.81
CA LYS A 844 -26.11 2.80 32.32
C LYS A 844 -26.05 2.99 30.80
N PRO A 845 -26.96 2.37 30.01
CA PRO A 845 -26.98 2.54 28.55
C PRO A 845 -27.12 4.00 28.10
N GLU A 846 -27.88 4.81 28.84
CA GLU A 846 -28.13 6.23 28.55
C GLU A 846 -26.90 7.14 28.72
N ASN A 847 -25.86 6.68 29.43
CA ASN A 847 -24.60 7.41 29.59
C ASN A 847 -23.60 7.14 28.45
N ARG A 848 -23.87 6.12 27.61
CA ARG A 848 -22.95 5.69 26.55
C ARG A 848 -23.05 6.64 25.35
N PRO A 849 -21.93 6.99 24.71
CA PRO A 849 -21.93 7.86 23.54
C PRO A 849 -22.56 7.14 22.34
N THR A 850 -23.17 7.91 21.44
CA THR A 850 -23.64 7.38 20.15
C THR A 850 -22.45 7.01 19.24
N SER A 851 -22.68 6.12 18.28
CA SER A 851 -21.70 5.76 17.23
C SER A 851 -21.09 7.00 16.55
N LYS A 852 -21.92 7.99 16.26
CA LYS A 852 -21.56 9.27 15.62
C LYS A 852 -20.59 10.07 16.49
N GLU A 853 -20.84 10.17 17.79
CA GLU A 853 -19.96 10.88 18.73
C GLU A 853 -18.60 10.20 18.88
N ILE A 854 -18.58 8.86 18.91
CA ILE A 854 -17.34 8.06 18.92
C ILE A 854 -16.54 8.34 17.64
N LEU A 855 -17.18 8.26 16.47
CA LEU A 855 -16.53 8.47 15.17
C LEU A 855 -16.01 9.90 15.02
N CYS A 856 -16.78 10.92 15.41
CA CYS A 856 -16.32 12.31 15.44
C CYS A 856 -15.09 12.47 16.35
N LYS A 857 -15.16 12.00 17.60
CA LYS A 857 -14.03 12.11 18.55
C LYS A 857 -12.77 11.39 18.06
N LEU A 858 -12.91 10.23 17.42
CA LEU A 858 -11.79 9.53 16.80
C LEU A 858 -11.23 10.29 15.59
N SER A 859 -12.08 10.89 14.76
CA SER A 859 -11.68 11.68 13.59
C SER A 859 -10.90 12.95 13.99
N ASP A 860 -11.39 13.70 14.98
CA ASP A 860 -10.77 14.94 15.45
C ASP A 860 -9.36 14.72 16.01
N ASN A 861 -9.12 13.57 16.63
CA ASN A 861 -7.87 13.20 17.28
C ASN A 861 -7.04 12.20 16.44
N LEU A 862 -7.45 11.87 15.20
CA LEU A 862 -6.88 10.76 14.43
C LEU A 862 -5.39 10.92 14.13
N SER A 863 -4.93 12.16 13.91
CA SER A 863 -3.53 12.49 13.64
C SER A 863 -2.68 12.39 14.90
N GLU A 864 -3.18 12.81 16.06
CA GLU A 864 -2.52 12.62 17.35
C GLU A 864 -2.41 11.13 17.66
N TYR A 865 -3.52 10.39 17.59
CA TYR A 865 -3.54 8.95 17.85
C TYR A 865 -2.60 8.18 16.92
N LYS A 866 -2.58 8.45 15.61
CA LYS A 866 -1.69 7.73 14.68
C LYS A 866 -0.19 8.04 14.87
N ASN A 867 0.17 9.13 15.55
CA ASN A 867 1.56 9.60 15.70
C ASN A 867 2.18 9.34 17.08
N ILE A 868 1.54 8.55 17.94
CA ILE A 868 2.09 8.16 19.25
C ILE A 868 3.41 7.38 19.04
N PRO A 869 4.54 7.78 19.69
CA PRO A 869 5.83 7.13 19.47
C PRO A 869 5.81 5.64 19.79
N ILE A 870 6.31 4.84 18.84
CA ILE A 870 6.33 3.36 18.88
C ILE A 870 6.89 2.80 20.21
N ILE A 871 7.87 3.50 20.78
CA ILE A 871 8.57 3.16 22.03
C ILE A 871 7.62 3.06 23.25
N ARG A 872 6.46 3.74 23.25
CA ARG A 872 5.52 3.69 24.38
C ARG A 872 4.63 2.44 24.42
N LEU A 873 4.56 1.67 23.32
CA LEU A 873 3.60 0.56 23.17
C LEU A 873 4.23 -0.68 22.52
N SER A 874 5.56 -0.70 22.35
CA SER A 874 6.28 -1.90 21.95
C SER A 874 6.15 -2.95 23.04
N TYR A 875 5.54 -4.08 22.69
CA TYR A 875 5.60 -5.29 23.51
C TYR A 875 7.06 -5.73 23.54
N ASN A 876 7.75 -5.45 24.66
CA ASN A 876 8.89 -6.27 25.05
C ASN A 876 8.35 -7.64 25.50
N LEU A 877 7.87 -8.43 24.54
CA LEU A 877 7.66 -9.88 24.68
C LEU A 877 8.99 -10.65 24.56
N ASN A 878 10.09 -9.99 24.92
CA ASN A 878 11.39 -10.61 25.15
C ASN A 878 11.39 -11.25 26.55
N GLU A 879 10.50 -12.23 26.75
CA GLU A 879 10.54 -13.29 27.78
C GLU A 879 9.21 -14.08 27.76
N SER A 880 9.21 -15.14 26.96
CA SER A 880 8.55 -16.45 27.19
C SER A 880 7.08 -16.58 27.67
N ASN A 881 6.30 -15.51 27.80
CA ASN A 881 4.89 -15.60 28.21
C ASN A 881 3.95 -15.48 27.00
N GLU A 882 3.48 -16.63 26.49
CA GLU A 882 2.23 -16.65 25.71
C GLU A 882 1.08 -16.07 26.55
N ILE A 883 0.10 -15.43 25.90
CA ILE A 883 -1.12 -14.99 26.59
C ILE A 883 -1.92 -16.24 26.96
N GLN A 884 -1.66 -16.76 28.16
CA GLN A 884 -2.33 -17.95 28.67
C GLN A 884 -3.81 -17.62 28.89
N LEU A 885 -4.66 -18.37 28.19
CA LEU A 885 -6.11 -18.35 28.38
C LEU A 885 -6.46 -19.34 29.48
N HIS A 886 -7.32 -18.94 30.41
CA HIS A 886 -7.90 -19.84 31.38
C HIS A 886 -8.70 -20.94 30.64
N PRO A 887 -8.57 -22.24 30.97
CA PRO A 887 -9.22 -23.33 30.21
C PRO A 887 -10.74 -23.22 30.09
N LEU A 888 -11.39 -22.60 31.09
CA LEU A 888 -12.84 -22.32 31.11
C LEU A 888 -13.23 -20.92 30.59
N ALA A 889 -12.32 -20.19 29.93
CA ALA A 889 -12.63 -18.94 29.22
C ALA A 889 -13.09 -19.26 27.79
N SER A 890 -14.32 -18.87 27.43
CA SER A 890 -14.87 -19.07 26.08
C SER A 890 -15.10 -17.74 25.36
N TYR A 891 -14.53 -17.64 24.16
CA TYR A 891 -14.59 -16.46 23.29
C TYR A 891 -15.43 -16.69 22.01
N THR A 892 -16.26 -17.74 22.01
CA THR A 892 -17.22 -18.10 20.97
C THR A 892 -18.65 -17.90 21.47
N SER A 893 -19.54 -17.50 20.56
CA SER A 893 -20.94 -17.23 20.89
C SER A 893 -21.65 -18.50 21.35
N ARG A 894 -22.43 -18.39 22.44
CA ARG A 894 -23.18 -19.51 23.03
C ARG A 894 -24.40 -19.02 23.81
N LEU A 895 -25.27 -19.96 24.17
CA LEU A 895 -26.38 -19.70 25.10
C LEU A 895 -25.84 -19.31 26.50
N LEU A 896 -26.33 -18.18 27.01
CA LEU A 896 -26.10 -17.70 28.37
C LEU A 896 -27.45 -17.65 29.10
N ASN A 897 -27.52 -18.32 30.25
CA ASN A 897 -28.73 -18.36 31.08
C ASN A 897 -28.34 -18.05 32.54
N PHE A 898 -28.30 -16.76 32.86
CA PHE A 898 -27.98 -16.28 34.20
C PHE A 898 -29.24 -15.69 34.85
N GLN A 899 -29.62 -16.25 36.00
CA GLN A 899 -30.77 -15.78 36.78
C GLN A 899 -30.30 -14.92 37.95
N ASN A 900 -31.13 -13.97 38.37
CA ASN A 900 -30.96 -13.19 39.60
C ASN A 900 -29.63 -12.40 39.71
N LEU A 901 -29.11 -11.89 38.58
CA LEU A 901 -28.00 -10.92 38.59
C LEU A 901 -28.42 -9.62 39.34
N PRO A 902 -27.48 -8.82 39.88
CA PRO A 902 -27.76 -7.51 40.46
C PRO A 902 -27.98 -6.42 39.39
N GLU A 903 -28.59 -5.29 39.74
CA GLU A 903 -28.68 -4.15 38.80
C GLU A 903 -27.28 -3.60 38.49
N PRO A 904 -27.01 -3.15 37.24
CA PRO A 904 -25.67 -2.75 36.84
C PRO A 904 -25.22 -1.46 37.52
N ILE A 905 -24.01 -1.47 38.07
CA ILE A 905 -23.35 -0.29 38.64
C ILE A 905 -21.97 -0.07 38.01
N ASN A 906 -21.47 1.16 38.06
CA ASN A 906 -20.07 1.45 37.75
C ASN A 906 -19.25 1.30 39.04
N CYS A 907 -18.18 0.52 39.01
CA CYS A 907 -17.25 0.43 40.14
C CYS A 907 -16.31 1.66 40.13
N PRO A 908 -16.24 2.46 41.22
CA PRO A 908 -15.45 3.69 41.25
C PRO A 908 -13.94 3.45 41.23
N ASN A 909 -13.46 2.31 41.76
CA ASN A 909 -12.05 1.91 41.74
C ASN A 909 -11.89 0.43 41.36
N GLN A 910 -11.43 0.16 40.14
CA GLN A 910 -11.20 -1.20 39.64
C GLN A 910 -10.08 -1.92 40.40
N GLN A 911 -9.13 -1.21 41.03
CA GLN A 911 -8.01 -1.83 41.77
C GLN A 911 -8.46 -2.44 43.11
N GLU A 912 -9.57 -1.98 43.66
CA GLU A 912 -10.17 -2.46 44.91
C GLU A 912 -11.36 -3.42 44.66
N PHE A 913 -11.62 -3.78 43.40
CA PHE A 913 -12.75 -4.63 43.05
C PHE A 913 -12.56 -6.05 43.61
N THR A 914 -13.42 -6.42 44.56
CA THR A 914 -13.42 -7.76 45.17
C THR A 914 -14.34 -8.69 44.38
N SER A 915 -13.78 -9.72 43.73
CA SER A 915 -14.57 -10.68 42.94
C SER A 915 -15.61 -11.42 43.78
N SER A 916 -16.80 -11.65 43.21
CA SER A 916 -17.86 -12.48 43.76
C SER A 916 -17.39 -13.89 44.11
N ARG A 917 -16.40 -14.43 43.39
CA ARG A 917 -15.79 -15.74 43.68
C ARG A 917 -15.04 -15.71 45.02
N TYR A 918 -14.29 -14.64 45.30
CA TYR A 918 -13.57 -14.44 46.54
C TYR A 918 -14.52 -14.14 47.72
N MET A 919 -15.53 -13.29 47.51
CA MET A 919 -16.58 -13.05 48.51
C MET A 919 -17.30 -14.34 48.94
N LYS A 920 -17.57 -15.26 48.01
CA LYS A 920 -18.19 -16.55 48.33
C LYS A 920 -17.27 -17.45 49.17
N ILE A 921 -15.96 -17.43 48.92
CA ILE A 921 -14.96 -18.18 49.70
C ILE A 921 -14.90 -17.63 51.14
N GLN A 922 -14.92 -16.31 51.33
CA GLN A 922 -14.86 -15.70 52.66
C GLN A 922 -16.17 -15.82 53.48
N THR A 923 -17.33 -15.82 52.83
CA THR A 923 -18.63 -15.75 53.54
C THR A 923 -19.25 -17.11 53.90
N GLY A 924 -18.69 -18.22 53.39
CA GLY A 924 -19.16 -19.58 53.72
C GLY A 924 -20.59 -19.92 53.25
N GLN A 925 -21.27 -19.03 52.54
CA GLN A 925 -22.67 -19.22 52.16
C GLN A 925 -22.84 -20.26 51.04
N VAL A 926 -23.07 -21.51 51.43
CA VAL A 926 -23.64 -22.56 50.59
C VAL A 926 -25.15 -22.34 50.48
N ASN A 927 -25.57 -21.23 49.86
CA ASN A 927 -26.95 -21.06 49.42
C ASN A 927 -27.08 -21.43 47.94
N ILE A 928 -27.76 -22.54 47.74
CA ILE A 928 -27.95 -23.22 46.46
C ILE A 928 -29.05 -22.51 45.68
N LEU A 929 -28.69 -21.72 44.66
CA LEU A 929 -29.56 -21.52 43.51
C LEU A 929 -29.42 -22.73 42.60
N ARG A 930 -30.18 -23.79 42.91
CA ARG A 930 -30.29 -25.02 42.10
C ARG A 930 -31.00 -24.66 40.79
N SER A 931 -30.24 -24.51 39.72
CA SER A 931 -30.73 -24.94 38.39
C SER A 931 -30.31 -26.40 38.25
N ASN A 932 -31.29 -27.31 38.39
CA ASN A 932 -31.08 -28.69 38.00
C ASN A 932 -30.99 -28.73 36.48
N GLU A 933 -29.86 -29.17 35.94
CA GLU A 933 -29.67 -29.96 34.71
C GLU A 933 -28.20 -29.84 34.28
N CYS A 934 -27.40 -30.80 34.74
CA CYS A 934 -26.10 -31.12 34.17
C CYS A 934 -25.89 -32.62 34.36
N SER A 935 -26.63 -33.40 33.58
CA SER A 935 -26.18 -34.74 33.20
C SER A 935 -24.94 -34.55 32.30
N ASP A 936 -23.87 -35.27 32.63
CA ASP A 936 -22.57 -35.36 31.92
C ASP A 936 -21.40 -34.57 32.51
N CYS A 937 -21.06 -34.87 33.77
CA CYS A 937 -19.69 -34.70 34.30
C CYS A 937 -19.34 -35.88 35.24
N ILE A 938 -18.51 -36.81 34.76
CA ILE A 938 -17.93 -37.87 35.60
C ILE A 938 -16.87 -37.24 36.51
N ILE A 939 -17.04 -37.38 37.82
CA ILE A 939 -16.00 -37.03 38.80
C ILE A 939 -14.98 -38.17 38.81
N VAL A 940 -13.76 -37.91 38.33
CA VAL A 940 -12.59 -38.74 38.65
C VAL A 940 -11.85 -38.07 39.80
N ASN A 941 -12.01 -38.62 41.00
CA ASN A 941 -11.15 -38.30 42.12
C ASN A 941 -9.79 -38.98 41.92
N THR A 942 -8.71 -38.22 42.06
CA THR A 942 -7.40 -38.71 42.51
C THR A 942 -6.73 -37.62 43.33
N ASP A 943 -6.71 -37.83 44.65
CA ASP A 943 -5.86 -37.27 45.73
C ASP A 943 -5.46 -35.78 45.68
#